data_AF-A0A385N183-F1
#
_entry.id   AF-A0A385N183-F1
#
_cell.length_a   1.000
_cell.length_b   1.000
_cell.length_c   1.000
_cell.angle_alpha   90.00
_cell.angle_beta   90.00
_cell.angle_gamma   90.00
#
_symmetry.space_group_name_H-M   'P 1'
#
loop_
_entity.id
_entity.type
_entity.pdbx_description
1 polymer ?
#
loop_
_entity_poly.entity_id
_entity_poly.type
_entity_poly.pdbx_seq_one_letter_code
_entity_poly.pdbx_strand_id
1 'polypeptide(L)'
;MFTKSKFNRIAMAVALSVGVASAAVAAEGQSSAMRGVISGPQGNPAAGSVITILHQPSGTVKEVTVNADGQFSARGLRVGGPYTIIIESDKFQSAVIEDVYLDINDAFVLDQALEAQGDVERITVTGARDFFANKGSSSVFGQEQLNKMPTFNRDIKDVLRANPLAVVDGDELSVAGSNPKYNGLTIDGVGVNDTFGLQGNGYPTNRPPISLDAVSQVSIDYSPFSARAGKFGGGNISVVTKSGTNEFHGTAFIENVPWTGDAKDNRLNPGNEIEVSNDEESYGFTVGGPILKDKLFFFGAYEHWEEDVAFDYNLSNLEASGHDVTNAEVDQVVSILQNTYGLTDSIGGAPAPNEDEKILIKLDWNINSDHRADFTYSDQDTSELNGYTQYSDTVSLLSNQWTMAQTNRFYTGHLYSDWSADFQTEASLSYKEYKQASNTNSNWGEINIRTADGTVVAGQDENRQANELANEVWNFGLHATYLAGDVEYKFGVEIEDTWNYNLYGRDSAGTWTFDSIEDFENKAPSYVEYSNAYTNNVQDIAYDVSSTQYSLYGDATFELFDDFEVTAGLRYEYLTIDDTPQENANFVNTYGFSNTENMDGFNIFLPRVSFNYDVTENLTIRGGIGRFTGGMPLVWVSNAYTNDGVTKDGATSSSIDASEVDFTTVPASLQAELAQGAGSTNQIDPDFELPSDWRYNIAADYTFDIPGVGEDFAWTTEFTYTDKQNAAYWVDLSRVDNGRRTADGGRIIWDSVYDGTEYEGNYDLQLTNSDDGGRNILLTTMLNKSWDNGIKWSAAYTYTDITEANPGTSSTAESNYQYEVGVNRNVPMVGTAYYEIKHRLVMTLGYDHEFFSGYNTNVTMFFERRSGRPFSWTLGAYNDVGLGDQYTFAGSDTYLPYVPTGADDPAVDWANSSLTYEEVMEFAEAAGIAGAAGGYPDKYTSTQPWVTTMDLSISQEIPGFIDGHKGKFYLNIDNFANLLNDEWGQTYDLSYPQNLLYDYDINENGQYVYDEAYGGTNLSNFDSFDSIESTWRIKVGVKYIF
;
A
#
# COMPACT_ATOMS: atom_id res chain seq x y z
N MET A 1 -43.08 -17.86 -42.78
CA MET A 1 -42.55 -19.17 -43.19
C MET A 1 -41.16 -19.26 -42.57
N PHE A 2 -41.09 -19.77 -41.34
CA PHE A 2 -39.85 -19.93 -40.58
C PHE A 2 -39.49 -21.41 -40.60
N THR A 3 -38.28 -21.76 -41.03
CA THR A 3 -37.70 -23.07 -40.78
C THR A 3 -36.42 -22.89 -39.99
N LYS A 4 -36.49 -23.38 -38.75
CA LYS A 4 -35.42 -23.53 -37.77
C LYS A 4 -34.30 -24.42 -38.32
N SER A 5 -33.05 -23.97 -38.29
CA SER A 5 -31.91 -24.87 -38.14
C SER A 5 -31.53 -24.90 -36.65
N LYS A 6 -31.60 -26.09 -36.06
CA LYS A 6 -31.14 -26.33 -34.69
C LYS A 6 -29.61 -26.43 -34.73
N PHE A 7 -28.91 -25.41 -34.22
CA PHE A 7 -27.51 -25.52 -33.86
C PHE A 7 -27.40 -26.52 -32.69
N ASN A 8 -26.80 -27.68 -32.96
CA ASN A 8 -26.59 -28.73 -31.96
C ASN A 8 -25.49 -28.27 -31.00
N ARG A 9 -25.82 -28.17 -29.70
CA ARG A 9 -24.90 -27.80 -28.59
C ARG A 9 -23.63 -28.66 -28.49
N ILE A 10 -23.61 -29.80 -29.18
CA ILE A 10 -22.46 -30.71 -29.26
C ILE A 10 -21.41 -30.21 -30.27
N ALA A 11 -21.77 -29.42 -31.28
CA ALA A 11 -20.78 -28.83 -32.21
C ALA A 11 -19.95 -27.72 -31.55
N MET A 12 -20.53 -27.01 -30.58
CA MET A 12 -19.85 -25.98 -29.79
C MET A 12 -18.98 -26.61 -28.69
N ALA A 13 -19.42 -27.72 -28.09
CA ALA A 13 -18.63 -28.49 -27.13
C ALA A 13 -17.46 -29.26 -27.80
N VAL A 14 -17.57 -29.63 -29.08
CA VAL A 14 -16.49 -30.31 -29.82
C VAL A 14 -15.48 -29.31 -30.40
N ALA A 15 -15.93 -28.11 -30.81
CA ALA A 15 -15.03 -27.01 -31.17
C ALA A 15 -14.24 -26.47 -29.95
N LEU A 16 -14.76 -26.64 -28.73
CA LEU A 16 -14.07 -26.38 -27.45
C LEU A 16 -13.05 -27.48 -27.05
N SER A 17 -12.86 -28.53 -27.85
CA SER A 17 -12.06 -29.70 -27.43
C SER A 17 -10.99 -30.20 -28.40
N VAL A 18 -10.83 -29.63 -29.60
CA VAL A 18 -9.79 -30.09 -30.56
C VAL A 18 -9.33 -28.95 -31.50
N GLY A 19 -8.17 -28.36 -31.20
CA GLY A 19 -7.16 -27.99 -32.21
C GLY A 19 -6.79 -26.51 -32.42
N VAL A 20 -5.46 -26.30 -32.57
CA VAL A 20 -4.70 -25.25 -33.30
C VAL A 20 -4.62 -23.90 -32.56
N ALA A 21 -3.51 -23.17 -32.30
CA ALA A 21 -2.03 -23.30 -32.32
C ALA A 21 -1.43 -22.49 -31.11
N SER A 22 -0.27 -21.80 -31.17
CA SER A 22 0.56 -21.20 -30.05
C SER A 22 0.67 -19.66 -29.94
N ALA A 23 0.54 -19.03 -28.77
CA ALA A 23 1.11 -17.67 -28.55
C ALA A 23 1.22 -17.33 -27.05
N ALA A 24 1.94 -16.23 -26.70
CA ALA A 24 2.56 -15.70 -25.43
C ALA A 24 1.98 -16.14 -24.05
N VAL A 25 2.65 -15.99 -22.90
CA VAL A 25 2.08 -16.37 -21.59
C VAL A 25 2.70 -15.48 -20.53
N ALA A 26 1.88 -14.89 -19.65
CA ALA A 26 2.37 -14.32 -18.40
C ALA A 26 3.00 -15.43 -17.54
N ALA A 27 4.30 -15.36 -17.27
CA ALA A 27 5.01 -16.32 -16.42
C ALA A 27 4.77 -16.00 -14.94
N GLU A 28 3.52 -15.98 -14.47
CA GLU A 28 3.25 -15.66 -13.07
C GLU A 28 3.93 -16.67 -12.13
N GLY A 29 4.73 -16.15 -11.19
CA GLY A 29 5.60 -16.90 -10.27
C GLY A 29 6.92 -16.20 -9.98
N GLN A 30 7.71 -16.71 -9.03
CA GLN A 30 8.97 -16.08 -8.58
C GLN A 30 10.19 -16.43 -9.45
N SER A 31 9.89 -16.78 -10.69
CA SER A 31 10.80 -17.25 -11.69
C SER A 31 10.36 -16.68 -13.03
N SER A 32 11.22 -16.75 -14.03
CA SER A 32 10.84 -16.40 -15.39
C SER A 32 10.60 -17.64 -16.23
N ALA A 33 10.16 -17.44 -17.48
CA ALA A 33 9.97 -18.49 -18.46
C ALA A 33 10.48 -18.07 -19.84
N MET A 34 10.67 -19.06 -20.69
CA MET A 34 11.01 -18.92 -22.10
C MET A 34 10.23 -19.94 -22.90
N ARG A 35 9.74 -19.55 -24.06
CA ARG A 35 8.98 -20.43 -24.97
C ARG A 35 8.93 -19.83 -26.36
N GLY A 36 8.42 -20.57 -27.32
CA GLY A 36 8.19 -20.05 -28.66
C GLY A 36 8.20 -21.14 -29.71
N VAL A 37 8.30 -20.73 -30.97
CA VAL A 37 8.24 -21.58 -32.15
C VAL A 37 9.59 -21.59 -32.87
N ILE A 38 10.17 -22.77 -33.01
CA ILE A 38 11.34 -23.01 -33.83
C ILE A 38 10.89 -23.63 -35.16
N SER A 39 11.12 -22.89 -36.25
CA SER A 39 10.75 -23.30 -37.60
C SER A 39 11.97 -23.49 -38.49
N GLY A 40 11.81 -24.20 -39.60
CA GLY A 40 12.80 -24.30 -40.67
C GLY A 40 12.63 -23.18 -41.71
N PRO A 41 13.48 -23.13 -42.76
CA PRO A 41 13.53 -22.03 -43.72
C PRO A 41 12.24 -21.80 -44.53
N GLN A 42 11.32 -22.77 -44.53
CA GLN A 42 10.05 -22.71 -45.26
C GLN A 42 8.85 -22.59 -44.31
N GLY A 43 9.07 -22.23 -43.05
CA GLY A 43 8.02 -22.14 -42.02
C GLY A 43 7.53 -23.49 -41.49
N ASN A 44 8.13 -24.61 -41.90
CA ASN A 44 7.79 -25.92 -41.36
C ASN A 44 8.36 -26.11 -39.94
N PRO A 45 7.71 -26.85 -39.03
CA PRO A 45 8.24 -27.13 -37.69
C PRO A 45 9.65 -27.70 -37.69
N ALA A 46 10.53 -27.19 -36.82
CA ALA A 46 11.87 -27.73 -36.59
C ALA A 46 11.86 -28.85 -35.52
N ALA A 47 10.89 -29.76 -35.63
CA ALA A 47 10.62 -30.81 -34.64
C ALA A 47 11.85 -31.70 -34.36
N GLY A 48 12.09 -31.94 -33.06
CA GLY A 48 13.21 -32.72 -32.53
C GLY A 48 14.51 -31.94 -32.36
N SER A 49 14.53 -30.63 -32.65
CA SER A 49 15.66 -29.76 -32.30
C SER A 49 15.77 -29.62 -30.77
N VAL A 50 16.99 -29.53 -30.25
CA VAL A 50 17.27 -29.39 -28.82
C VAL A 50 17.65 -27.95 -28.54
N ILE A 51 17.03 -27.34 -27.53
CA ILE A 51 17.33 -25.98 -27.08
C ILE A 51 18.03 -26.08 -25.73
N THR A 52 19.26 -25.60 -25.66
CA THR A 52 20.03 -25.46 -24.43
C THR A 52 19.96 -24.02 -23.96
N ILE A 53 19.33 -23.79 -22.81
CA ILE A 53 19.18 -22.49 -22.15
C ILE A 53 20.20 -22.43 -21.01
N LEU A 54 21.26 -21.64 -21.19
CA LEU A 54 22.35 -21.49 -20.22
C LEU A 54 22.23 -20.14 -19.50
N HIS A 55 21.98 -20.17 -18.18
CA HIS A 55 22.13 -18.98 -17.34
C HIS A 55 23.61 -18.75 -17.01
N GLN A 56 24.26 -17.84 -17.73
CA GLN A 56 25.71 -17.64 -17.68
C GLN A 56 26.25 -17.43 -16.25
N PRO A 57 25.64 -16.58 -15.40
CA PRO A 57 26.19 -16.32 -14.06
C PRO A 57 26.26 -17.57 -13.17
N SER A 58 25.29 -18.47 -13.27
CA SER A 58 25.18 -19.65 -12.40
C SER A 58 25.66 -20.96 -13.04
N GLY A 59 25.89 -20.97 -14.36
CA GLY A 59 26.11 -22.22 -15.10
C GLY A 59 24.88 -23.15 -15.13
N THR A 60 23.69 -22.70 -14.69
CA THR A 60 22.45 -23.48 -14.76
C THR A 60 22.12 -23.73 -16.23
N VAL A 61 21.99 -25.00 -16.60
CA VAL A 61 21.60 -25.42 -17.95
C VAL A 61 20.23 -26.06 -17.87
N LYS A 62 19.32 -25.63 -18.74
CA LYS A 62 18.04 -26.28 -18.98
C LYS A 62 17.98 -26.70 -20.45
N GLU A 63 17.67 -27.97 -20.68
CA GLU A 63 17.48 -28.51 -22.03
C GLU A 63 16.00 -28.78 -22.28
N VAL A 64 15.48 -28.27 -23.39
CA VAL A 64 14.10 -28.51 -23.83
C VAL A 64 14.10 -28.97 -25.28
N THR A 65 13.21 -29.89 -25.63
CA THR A 65 13.11 -30.42 -26.99
C THR A 65 11.92 -29.80 -27.70
N VAL A 66 12.14 -29.37 -28.95
CA VAL A 66 11.08 -28.84 -29.82
C VAL A 66 10.12 -29.96 -30.19
N ASN A 67 8.83 -29.76 -29.90
CA ASN A 67 7.78 -30.73 -30.13
C ASN A 67 7.44 -30.91 -31.63
N ALA A 68 6.45 -31.75 -31.94
CA ALA A 68 6.08 -32.06 -33.33
C ALA A 68 5.54 -30.85 -34.10
N ASP A 69 4.95 -29.89 -33.40
CA ASP A 69 4.35 -28.67 -33.93
C ASP A 69 5.35 -27.50 -34.01
N GLY A 70 6.60 -27.73 -33.57
CA GLY A 70 7.68 -26.74 -33.65
C GLY A 70 7.83 -25.89 -32.40
N GLN A 71 7.10 -26.20 -31.33
CA GLN A 71 7.05 -25.38 -30.12
C GLN A 71 7.89 -25.96 -28.98
N PHE A 72 8.19 -25.10 -28.01
CA PHE A 72 8.81 -25.49 -26.74
C PHE A 72 8.34 -24.57 -25.61
N SER A 73 8.42 -25.04 -24.36
CA SER A 73 8.18 -24.22 -23.17
C SER A 73 9.15 -24.59 -22.05
N ALA A 74 9.79 -23.59 -21.45
CA ALA A 74 10.76 -23.69 -20.38
C ALA A 74 10.38 -22.73 -19.25
N ARG A 75 9.97 -23.27 -18.10
CA ARG A 75 9.59 -22.47 -16.91
C ARG A 75 10.55 -22.66 -15.75
N GLY A 76 10.38 -21.90 -14.68
CA GLY A 76 11.30 -21.98 -13.54
C GLY A 76 12.71 -21.55 -13.94
N LEU A 77 12.84 -20.56 -14.82
CA LEU A 77 14.10 -19.93 -15.17
C LEU A 77 14.43 -18.86 -14.13
N ARG A 78 15.72 -18.57 -13.91
CA ARG A 78 16.12 -17.50 -13.00
C ARG A 78 15.74 -16.16 -13.63
N VAL A 79 15.24 -15.24 -12.82
CA VAL A 79 14.99 -13.86 -13.26
C VAL A 79 16.33 -13.17 -13.54
N GLY A 80 16.38 -12.29 -14.53
CA GLY A 80 17.58 -11.60 -14.98
C GLY A 80 18.33 -12.36 -16.07
N GLY A 81 19.66 -12.35 -16.01
CA GLY A 81 20.53 -12.91 -17.04
C GLY A 81 21.96 -12.42 -16.87
N PRO A 82 22.79 -12.45 -17.92
CA PRO A 82 22.45 -12.89 -19.28
C PRO A 82 22.32 -14.40 -19.45
N TYR A 83 21.50 -14.79 -20.42
CA TYR A 83 21.33 -16.15 -20.91
C TYR A 83 21.98 -16.33 -22.29
N THR A 84 22.50 -17.53 -22.54
CA THR A 84 22.87 -18.01 -23.88
C THR A 84 21.91 -19.13 -24.27
N ILE A 85 21.31 -19.01 -25.44
CA ILE A 85 20.39 -19.99 -26.00
C ILE A 85 21.04 -20.64 -27.20
N ILE A 86 21.15 -21.96 -27.20
CA ILE A 86 21.74 -22.74 -28.29
C ILE A 86 20.66 -23.65 -28.85
N ILE A 87 20.32 -23.47 -30.12
CA ILE A 87 19.32 -24.29 -30.82
C ILE A 87 20.06 -25.24 -31.74
N GLU A 88 20.07 -26.53 -31.40
CA GLU A 88 20.73 -27.58 -32.18
C GLU A 88 19.72 -28.41 -32.97
N SER A 89 19.96 -28.58 -34.28
CA SER A 89 19.10 -29.38 -35.15
C SER A 89 19.90 -30.35 -36.01
N ASP A 90 19.43 -31.59 -36.11
CA ASP A 90 19.99 -32.58 -37.04
C ASP A 90 19.66 -32.26 -38.52
N LYS A 91 18.65 -31.40 -38.75
CA LYS A 91 18.08 -31.10 -40.07
C LYS A 91 18.42 -29.70 -40.59
N PHE A 92 18.66 -28.76 -39.69
CA PHE A 92 18.86 -27.34 -39.98
C PHE A 92 20.18 -26.84 -39.38
N GLN A 93 20.61 -25.66 -39.77
CA GLN A 93 21.79 -25.02 -39.17
C GLN A 93 21.48 -24.60 -37.73
N SER A 94 22.40 -24.87 -36.79
CA SER A 94 22.25 -24.45 -35.39
C SER A 94 22.32 -22.93 -35.24
N ALA A 95 21.54 -22.37 -34.32
CA ALA A 95 21.53 -20.94 -33.98
C ALA A 95 22.02 -20.71 -32.55
N VAL A 96 22.63 -19.55 -32.30
CA VAL A 96 23.07 -19.12 -30.96
C VAL A 96 22.58 -17.70 -30.71
N ILE A 97 21.91 -17.50 -29.58
CA ILE A 97 21.37 -16.20 -29.17
C ILE A 97 21.99 -15.87 -27.83
N GLU A 98 22.57 -14.68 -27.73
CA GLU A 98 23.34 -14.23 -26.57
C GLU A 98 22.70 -12.98 -25.96
N ASP A 99 23.08 -12.67 -24.73
CA ASP A 99 22.62 -11.49 -23.99
C ASP A 99 21.09 -11.43 -23.80
N VAL A 100 20.45 -12.59 -23.61
CA VAL A 100 19.01 -12.65 -23.29
C VAL A 100 18.80 -12.40 -21.80
N TYR A 101 17.89 -11.50 -21.46
CA TYR A 101 17.46 -11.22 -20.09
C TYR A 101 15.99 -11.57 -19.94
N LEU A 102 15.65 -12.14 -18.79
CA LEU A 102 14.31 -12.64 -18.50
C LEU A 102 13.68 -11.83 -17.37
N ASP A 103 12.44 -11.41 -17.57
CA ASP A 103 11.71 -10.60 -16.60
C ASP A 103 10.83 -11.45 -15.68
N ILE A 104 10.62 -10.98 -14.46
CA ILE A 104 9.65 -11.57 -13.53
C ILE A 104 8.24 -11.48 -14.11
N ASN A 105 7.40 -12.49 -13.87
CA ASN A 105 6.00 -12.53 -14.28
C ASN A 105 5.74 -12.49 -15.80
N ASP A 106 6.78 -12.38 -16.64
CA ASP A 106 6.70 -12.38 -18.10
C ASP A 106 7.46 -13.57 -18.71
N ALA A 107 6.95 -14.14 -19.81
CA ALA A 107 7.65 -15.21 -20.53
C ALA A 107 8.33 -14.64 -21.78
N PHE A 108 9.63 -14.85 -21.89
CA PHE A 108 10.36 -14.49 -23.10
C PHE A 108 9.90 -15.35 -24.29
N VAL A 109 9.34 -14.71 -25.31
CA VAL A 109 8.92 -15.35 -26.55
C VAL A 109 10.11 -15.39 -27.51
N LEU A 110 10.55 -16.60 -27.85
CA LEU A 110 11.63 -16.89 -28.76
C LEU A 110 11.10 -17.62 -29.99
N ASP A 111 10.75 -16.84 -31.01
CA ASP A 111 10.40 -17.36 -32.31
C ASP A 111 11.60 -17.26 -33.25
N GLN A 112 12.10 -18.41 -33.72
CA GLN A 112 13.32 -18.48 -34.52
C GLN A 112 13.12 -19.40 -35.73
N ALA A 113 13.29 -18.83 -36.92
CA ALA A 113 13.45 -19.60 -38.15
C ALA A 113 14.92 -19.99 -38.33
N LEU A 114 15.20 -21.29 -38.40
CA LEU A 114 16.54 -21.84 -38.65
C LEU A 114 16.85 -21.87 -40.14
N GLU A 115 18.12 -21.71 -40.49
CA GLU A 115 18.61 -21.75 -41.86
C GLU A 115 18.87 -23.19 -42.37
N ALA A 116 19.04 -23.34 -43.68
CA ALA A 116 19.36 -24.62 -44.29
C ALA A 116 20.80 -25.06 -43.93
N GLN A 117 20.99 -26.37 -43.74
CA GLN A 117 22.29 -26.93 -43.38
C GLN A 117 23.32 -26.68 -44.51
N GLY A 118 24.35 -25.88 -44.26
CA GLY A 118 25.43 -25.58 -45.22
C GLY A 118 25.69 -24.11 -45.53
N ASP A 119 24.85 -23.19 -45.05
CA ASP A 119 25.17 -21.76 -45.02
C ASP A 119 26.16 -21.48 -43.86
N VAL A 120 27.24 -20.73 -44.12
CA VAL A 120 28.48 -20.72 -43.30
C VAL A 120 28.48 -19.60 -42.23
N GLU A 121 27.36 -18.95 -41.95
CA GLU A 121 27.30 -17.88 -40.95
C GLU A 121 26.60 -18.36 -39.67
N ARG A 122 27.34 -18.32 -38.56
CA ARG A 122 26.75 -18.34 -37.21
C ARG A 122 26.08 -16.98 -37.03
N ILE A 123 24.75 -16.95 -37.01
CA ILE A 123 24.00 -15.76 -36.63
C ILE A 123 24.04 -15.69 -35.09
N THR A 124 24.67 -14.64 -34.56
CA THR A 124 24.49 -14.19 -33.18
C THR A 124 23.47 -13.07 -33.23
N VAL A 125 22.27 -13.32 -32.69
CA VAL A 125 21.31 -12.25 -32.39
C VAL A 125 21.56 -11.83 -30.94
N THR A 126 21.79 -10.54 -30.73
CA THR A 126 21.91 -9.97 -29.39
C THR A 126 20.52 -9.52 -28.95
N GLY A 127 20.03 -10.00 -27.81
CA GLY A 127 18.80 -9.45 -27.20
C GLY A 127 19.06 -8.03 -26.72
N ALA A 128 18.54 -7.02 -27.42
CA ALA A 128 18.65 -5.64 -26.94
C ALA A 128 17.70 -5.42 -25.76
N ARG A 129 18.22 -4.90 -24.64
CA ARG A 129 17.44 -4.50 -23.46
C ARG A 129 16.85 -3.11 -23.67
N ASP A 130 15.53 -2.97 -23.58
CA ASP A 130 14.91 -1.67 -23.37
C ASP A 130 15.16 -1.19 -21.94
N PHE A 131 15.72 0.01 -21.80
CA PHE A 131 16.00 0.62 -20.50
C PHE A 131 14.73 0.94 -19.70
N PHE A 132 13.57 1.05 -20.36
CA PHE A 132 12.27 1.20 -19.72
C PHE A 132 11.28 0.22 -20.36
N ALA A 133 11.08 -0.94 -19.74
CA ALA A 133 10.01 -1.89 -20.09
C ALA A 133 8.71 -1.54 -19.33
N ASN A 134 8.37 -0.25 -19.30
CA ASN A 134 7.10 0.18 -18.75
C ASN A 134 6.02 -0.12 -19.81
N LYS A 135 4.88 -0.68 -19.42
CA LYS A 135 3.79 -1.08 -20.33
C LYS A 135 2.42 -0.71 -19.74
N GLY A 136 2.28 0.51 -19.23
CA GLY A 136 0.98 1.01 -18.74
C GLY A 136 0.59 0.34 -17.43
N SER A 137 -0.41 -0.55 -17.46
CA SER A 137 -0.87 -1.29 -16.26
C SER A 137 0.10 -2.35 -15.75
N SER A 138 1.14 -2.69 -16.50
CA SER A 138 2.21 -3.59 -16.08
C SER A 138 3.56 -2.93 -16.30
N SER A 139 4.51 -3.10 -15.38
CA SER A 139 5.88 -2.62 -15.55
C SER A 139 6.86 -3.46 -14.76
N VAL A 140 8.03 -3.69 -15.35
CA VAL A 140 9.16 -4.35 -14.70
C VAL A 140 10.35 -3.40 -14.65
N PHE A 141 10.95 -3.30 -13.47
CA PHE A 141 12.14 -2.51 -13.19
C PHE A 141 13.27 -3.45 -12.78
N GLY A 142 14.28 -3.54 -13.63
CA GLY A 142 15.45 -4.39 -13.40
C GLY A 142 16.56 -3.71 -12.61
N GLN A 143 17.64 -4.46 -12.38
CA GLN A 143 18.80 -4.01 -11.63
C GLN A 143 19.44 -2.72 -12.19
N GLU A 144 19.34 -2.46 -13.49
CA GLU A 144 19.86 -1.22 -14.06
C GLU A 144 19.06 -0.01 -13.58
N GLN A 145 17.73 -0.07 -13.66
CA GLN A 145 16.83 1.00 -13.21
C GLN A 145 16.95 1.21 -11.70
N LEU A 146 16.94 0.13 -10.92
CA LEU A 146 17.10 0.17 -9.46
C LEU A 146 18.40 0.87 -9.02
N ASN A 147 19.49 0.74 -9.77
CA ASN A 147 20.79 1.34 -9.43
C ASN A 147 21.01 2.78 -9.93
N LYS A 148 20.14 3.26 -10.82
CA LYS A 148 20.31 4.54 -11.54
C LYS A 148 19.19 5.54 -11.28
N MET A 149 18.01 5.08 -10.87
CA MET A 149 16.90 5.96 -10.50
C MET A 149 17.25 6.78 -9.25
N PRO A 150 16.73 8.00 -9.11
CA PRO A 150 16.80 8.74 -7.86
C PRO A 150 16.01 8.01 -6.78
N THR A 151 16.73 7.41 -5.82
CA THR A 151 16.16 6.74 -4.65
C THR A 151 16.70 7.40 -3.39
N PHE A 152 15.93 8.28 -2.78
CA PHE A 152 16.36 9.00 -1.58
C PHE A 152 16.19 8.12 -0.34
N ASN A 153 15.05 7.44 -0.20
CA ASN A 153 14.71 6.62 0.98
C ASN A 153 15.19 5.17 0.89
N ARG A 154 15.89 4.82 -0.20
CA ARG A 154 16.24 3.43 -0.57
C ARG A 154 15.02 2.51 -0.64
N ASP A 155 13.87 3.05 -1.02
CA ASP A 155 12.61 2.32 -1.14
C ASP A 155 12.38 1.87 -2.60
N ILE A 156 11.76 0.70 -2.78
CA ILE A 156 11.28 0.25 -4.09
C ILE A 156 10.22 1.21 -4.67
N LYS A 157 9.47 1.92 -3.81
CA LYS A 157 8.47 2.94 -4.20
C LYS A 157 9.08 4.07 -5.04
N ASP A 158 10.31 4.47 -4.74
CA ASP A 158 11.05 5.52 -5.47
C ASP A 158 11.26 5.16 -6.95
N VAL A 159 11.31 3.87 -7.26
CA VAL A 159 11.43 3.33 -8.62
C VAL A 159 10.05 3.06 -9.21
N LEU A 160 9.14 2.48 -8.43
CA LEU A 160 7.78 2.13 -8.88
C LEU A 160 6.97 3.34 -9.33
N ARG A 161 7.17 4.53 -8.74
CA ARG A 161 6.49 5.78 -9.15
C ARG A 161 6.76 6.21 -10.60
N ALA A 162 7.76 5.62 -11.25
CA ALA A 162 7.96 5.78 -12.70
C ALA A 162 6.87 5.07 -13.53
N ASN A 163 6.12 4.13 -12.95
CA ASN A 163 4.91 3.59 -13.56
C ASN A 163 3.82 4.69 -13.63
N PRO A 164 3.12 4.85 -14.77
CA PRO A 164 2.11 5.89 -14.97
C PRO A 164 0.91 5.82 -14.02
N LEU A 165 0.62 4.66 -13.42
CA LEU A 165 -0.49 4.42 -12.50
C LEU A 165 -0.08 4.43 -11.02
N ALA A 166 1.22 4.46 -10.71
CA ALA A 166 1.74 4.45 -9.35
C ALA A 166 1.99 5.87 -8.86
N VAL A 167 1.27 6.30 -7.82
CA VAL A 167 1.45 7.58 -7.15
C VAL A 167 2.01 7.33 -5.76
N VAL A 168 3.11 8.00 -5.44
CA VAL A 168 3.66 8.04 -4.09
C VAL A 168 3.38 9.45 -3.54
N ASP A 169 2.76 9.51 -2.37
CA ASP A 169 2.31 10.73 -1.71
C ASP A 169 2.61 10.57 -0.22
N GLY A 170 3.60 11.30 0.31
CA GLY A 170 4.28 10.88 1.54
C GLY A 170 4.89 9.47 1.39
N ASP A 171 4.46 8.53 2.23
CA ASP A 171 4.88 7.13 2.20
C ASP A 171 3.84 6.17 1.60
N GLU A 172 2.66 6.67 1.24
CA GLU A 172 1.55 5.90 0.66
C GLU A 172 1.81 5.58 -0.81
N LEU A 173 1.63 4.32 -1.23
CA LEU A 173 1.62 3.93 -2.64
C LEU A 173 0.19 3.69 -3.11
N SER A 174 -0.40 4.60 -3.88
CA SER A 174 -1.66 4.34 -4.57
C SER A 174 -1.41 3.84 -5.98
N VAL A 175 -2.10 2.75 -6.37
CA VAL A 175 -2.06 2.21 -7.73
C VAL A 175 -3.43 2.39 -8.38
N ALA A 176 -3.44 3.12 -9.49
CA ALA A 176 -4.65 3.42 -10.27
C ALA A 176 -5.78 4.07 -9.43
N GLY A 177 -5.41 4.90 -8.46
CA GLY A 177 -6.34 5.60 -7.55
C GLY A 177 -7.07 4.69 -6.58
N SER A 178 -6.49 3.53 -6.28
CA SER A 178 -6.98 2.62 -5.23
C SER A 178 -6.36 2.98 -3.89
N ASN A 179 -7.07 2.71 -2.79
CA ASN A 179 -6.52 2.84 -1.44
C ASN A 179 -5.26 1.96 -1.29
N PRO A 180 -4.13 2.49 -0.75
CA PRO A 180 -2.85 1.78 -0.62
C PRO A 180 -2.94 0.42 0.07
N LYS A 181 -3.87 0.25 1.02
CA LYS A 181 -4.04 -0.99 1.77
C LYS A 181 -4.51 -2.16 0.90
N TYR A 182 -5.11 -1.90 -0.27
CA TYR A 182 -5.52 -2.93 -1.22
C TYR A 182 -4.39 -3.47 -2.11
N ASN A 183 -3.19 -2.90 -2.02
CA ASN A 183 -2.05 -3.42 -2.78
C ASN A 183 -1.55 -4.75 -2.20
N GLY A 184 -1.19 -5.67 -3.07
CA GLY A 184 -0.42 -6.86 -2.68
C GLY A 184 1.07 -6.59 -2.83
N LEU A 185 1.89 -7.01 -1.86
CA LEU A 185 3.35 -6.97 -1.97
C LEU A 185 3.92 -8.35 -1.67
N THR A 186 4.66 -8.91 -2.62
CA THR A 186 5.38 -10.17 -2.45
C THR A 186 6.89 -10.00 -2.62
N ILE A 187 7.67 -10.67 -1.79
CA ILE A 187 9.13 -10.80 -1.94
C ILE A 187 9.44 -12.28 -2.09
N ASP A 188 10.02 -12.69 -3.21
CA ASP A 188 10.26 -14.10 -3.52
C ASP A 188 8.99 -14.95 -3.20
N GLY A 189 7.79 -14.43 -3.49
CA GLY A 189 6.52 -15.14 -3.37
C GLY A 189 5.86 -15.19 -2.01
N VAL A 190 6.54 -14.75 -0.96
CA VAL A 190 5.88 -14.54 0.34
C VAL A 190 5.21 -13.17 0.37
N GLY A 191 3.95 -13.12 0.78
CA GLY A 191 3.23 -11.87 1.01
C GLY A 191 3.82 -11.16 2.23
N VAL A 192 4.33 -9.94 2.02
CA VAL A 192 5.01 -9.14 3.07
C VAL A 192 4.36 -7.79 3.28
N ASN A 193 3.20 -7.50 2.67
CA ASN A 193 2.41 -6.32 3.00
C ASN A 193 1.88 -6.38 4.43
N ASP A 194 1.42 -5.24 4.95
CA ASP A 194 0.61 -5.19 6.15
C ASP A 194 -0.75 -5.85 5.88
N THR A 195 -0.89 -7.10 6.32
CA THR A 195 -2.11 -7.89 6.16
C THR A 195 -3.21 -7.50 7.14
N PHE A 196 -2.86 -6.85 8.25
CA PHE A 196 -3.84 -6.36 9.21
C PHE A 196 -4.40 -5.00 8.76
N GLY A 197 -3.53 -4.12 8.25
CA GLY A 197 -3.89 -2.88 7.55
C GLY A 197 -3.97 -1.65 8.47
N LEU A 198 -3.05 -1.54 9.42
CA LEU A 198 -2.88 -0.36 10.26
C LEU A 198 -1.96 0.68 9.63
N GLN A 199 -0.95 0.26 8.88
CA GLN A 199 0.07 1.15 8.32
C GLN A 199 -0.39 1.77 7.00
N GLY A 200 -0.31 3.10 6.89
CA GLY A 200 -0.66 3.84 5.66
C GLY A 200 0.29 3.53 4.49
N ASN A 201 1.55 3.27 4.80
CA ASN A 201 2.59 2.94 3.82
C ASN A 201 2.41 1.54 3.16
N GLY A 202 1.50 0.69 3.67
CA GLY A 202 1.24 -0.67 3.18
C GLY A 202 2.33 -1.72 3.52
N TYR A 203 3.36 -1.33 4.26
CA TYR A 203 4.40 -2.21 4.81
C TYR A 203 4.08 -2.59 6.25
N PRO A 204 4.59 -3.73 6.75
CA PRO A 204 4.38 -4.15 8.13
C PRO A 204 5.09 -3.24 9.14
N THR A 205 6.19 -2.59 8.74
CA THR A 205 6.94 -1.63 9.56
C THR A 205 6.94 -0.25 8.91
N ASN A 206 7.47 0.75 9.61
CA ASN A 206 7.61 2.11 9.09
C ASN A 206 8.68 2.23 7.97
N ARG A 207 9.43 1.16 7.70
CA ARG A 207 10.58 1.14 6.77
C ARG A 207 10.43 0.05 5.71
N PRO A 208 11.05 0.19 4.52
CA PRO A 208 10.89 -0.79 3.45
C PRO A 208 11.32 -2.19 3.89
N PRO A 209 10.56 -3.27 3.59
CA PRO A 209 10.81 -4.61 4.16
C PRO A 209 12.06 -5.33 3.61
N ILE A 210 12.80 -4.70 2.70
CA ILE A 210 14.00 -5.25 2.07
C ILE A 210 14.97 -4.15 1.66
N SER A 211 16.27 -4.43 1.74
CA SER A 211 17.31 -3.56 1.19
C SER A 211 17.20 -3.48 -0.33
N LEU A 212 17.23 -2.26 -0.88
CA LEU A 212 17.26 -2.03 -2.32
C LEU A 212 18.45 -2.74 -3.01
N ASP A 213 19.59 -2.85 -2.33
CA ASP A 213 20.79 -3.54 -2.85
C ASP A 213 20.60 -5.07 -2.91
N ALA A 214 19.59 -5.64 -2.23
CA ALA A 214 19.22 -7.06 -2.34
C ALA A 214 18.25 -7.36 -3.48
N VAL A 215 17.61 -6.34 -4.08
CA VAL A 215 16.60 -6.51 -5.12
C VAL A 215 17.24 -6.73 -6.49
N SER A 216 16.79 -7.76 -7.21
CA SER A 216 17.17 -8.05 -8.58
C SER A 216 16.22 -7.39 -9.58
N GLN A 217 14.92 -7.57 -9.37
CA GLN A 217 13.85 -6.94 -10.15
C GLN A 217 12.65 -6.65 -9.25
N VAL A 218 11.89 -5.61 -9.59
CA VAL A 218 10.56 -5.34 -9.03
C VAL A 218 9.58 -5.14 -10.17
N SER A 219 8.36 -5.66 -10.01
CA SER A 219 7.25 -5.46 -10.94
C SER A 219 6.04 -4.86 -10.25
N ILE A 220 5.21 -4.18 -11.02
CA ILE A 220 3.92 -3.63 -10.60
C ILE A 220 2.88 -3.94 -11.67
N ASP A 221 1.77 -4.55 -11.26
CA ASP A 221 0.68 -4.96 -12.14
C ASP A 221 -0.69 -4.53 -11.60
N TYR A 222 -1.46 -3.77 -12.39
CA TYR A 222 -2.86 -3.43 -12.10
C TYR A 222 -3.87 -4.34 -12.81
N SER A 223 -3.52 -5.05 -13.88
CA SER A 223 -4.48 -5.95 -14.55
C SER A 223 -3.83 -7.25 -15.05
N PRO A 224 -3.21 -8.05 -14.17
CA PRO A 224 -2.64 -9.34 -14.58
C PRO A 224 -3.75 -10.37 -14.81
N PHE A 225 -3.92 -10.84 -16.04
CA PHE A 225 -5.06 -11.71 -16.40
C PHE A 225 -4.83 -13.21 -16.21
N SER A 226 -3.67 -13.68 -15.72
CA SER A 226 -3.53 -15.12 -15.40
C SER A 226 -4.20 -15.45 -14.07
N ALA A 227 -4.77 -16.65 -13.95
CA ALA A 227 -5.52 -17.07 -12.77
C ALA A 227 -4.64 -17.35 -11.54
N ARG A 228 -3.31 -17.40 -11.69
CA ARG A 228 -2.37 -17.50 -10.55
C ARG A 228 -2.36 -16.22 -9.72
N ALA A 229 -2.46 -15.04 -10.32
CA ALA A 229 -2.48 -13.76 -9.61
C ALA A 229 -3.68 -13.65 -8.64
N GLY A 230 -3.44 -13.16 -7.43
CA GLY A 230 -4.48 -12.97 -6.42
C GLY A 230 -3.96 -12.17 -5.23
N LYS A 231 -4.81 -11.97 -4.21
CA LYS A 231 -4.48 -11.23 -2.96
C LYS A 231 -4.24 -9.72 -3.15
N PHE A 232 -4.89 -9.10 -4.14
CA PHE A 232 -4.84 -7.65 -4.33
C PHE A 232 -6.17 -7.13 -4.89
N GLY A 233 -6.55 -5.94 -4.45
CA GLY A 233 -7.63 -5.14 -5.04
C GLY A 233 -7.10 -3.87 -5.71
N GLY A 234 -5.89 -3.43 -5.33
CA GLY A 234 -5.16 -2.32 -5.95
C GLY A 234 -4.16 -2.83 -6.99
N GLY A 235 -2.88 -2.56 -6.76
CA GLY A 235 -1.76 -3.09 -7.53
C GLY A 235 -1.14 -4.34 -6.91
N ASN A 236 -0.63 -5.23 -7.75
CA ASN A 236 0.20 -6.37 -7.37
C ASN A 236 1.68 -6.00 -7.56
N ILE A 237 2.43 -5.91 -6.47
CA ILE A 237 3.88 -5.63 -6.48
C ILE A 237 4.62 -6.93 -6.19
N SER A 238 5.51 -7.35 -7.09
CA SER A 238 6.34 -8.55 -6.91
C SER A 238 7.83 -8.21 -7.00
N VAL A 239 8.58 -8.59 -5.96
CA VAL A 239 10.01 -8.37 -5.81
C VAL A 239 10.74 -9.70 -5.87
N VAL A 240 11.80 -9.79 -6.68
CA VAL A 240 12.72 -10.93 -6.69
C VAL A 240 14.09 -10.50 -6.22
N THR A 241 14.65 -11.26 -5.28
CA THR A 241 15.94 -10.98 -4.66
C THR A 241 17.10 -11.57 -5.45
N LYS A 242 18.28 -10.95 -5.35
CA LYS A 242 19.51 -11.41 -6.01
C LYS A 242 19.94 -12.80 -5.52
N SER A 243 20.56 -13.56 -6.42
CA SER A 243 21.15 -14.87 -6.16
C SER A 243 22.68 -14.83 -6.24
N GLY A 244 23.33 -15.84 -5.66
CA GLY A 244 24.77 -16.05 -5.86
C GLY A 244 25.10 -16.57 -7.26
N THR A 245 26.36 -16.41 -7.66
CA THR A 245 26.86 -16.82 -8.99
C THR A 245 28.11 -17.69 -8.87
N ASN A 246 28.68 -18.13 -9.99
CA ASN A 246 29.94 -18.90 -10.03
C ASN A 246 31.20 -18.08 -9.69
N GLU A 247 31.05 -16.78 -9.53
CA GLU A 247 32.10 -15.85 -9.15
C GLU A 247 31.68 -15.13 -7.86
N PHE A 248 32.66 -14.71 -7.06
CA PHE A 248 32.35 -13.88 -5.90
C PHE A 248 32.08 -12.47 -6.39
N HIS A 249 30.99 -11.87 -5.91
CA HIS A 249 30.65 -10.49 -6.19
C HIS A 249 29.99 -9.85 -4.97
N GLY A 250 29.97 -8.54 -4.91
CA GLY A 250 29.30 -7.84 -3.83
C GLY A 250 29.39 -6.33 -3.91
N THR A 251 28.68 -5.69 -3.00
CA THR A 251 28.73 -4.25 -2.78
C THR A 251 29.00 -3.95 -1.31
N ALA A 252 29.61 -2.82 -1.02
CA ALA A 252 29.60 -2.22 0.31
C ALA A 252 29.36 -0.72 0.13
N PHE A 253 28.48 -0.12 0.90
CA PHE A 253 28.20 1.30 0.79
C PHE A 253 28.08 1.98 2.15
N ILE A 254 28.30 3.27 2.13
CA ILE A 254 27.92 4.22 3.17
C ILE A 254 27.34 5.45 2.47
N GLU A 255 26.25 5.97 3.00
CA GLU A 255 25.61 7.21 2.57
C GLU A 255 25.09 7.99 3.78
N ASN A 256 25.03 9.30 3.62
CA ASN A 256 24.46 10.19 4.62
C ASN A 256 23.78 11.40 3.94
N VAL A 257 23.01 12.18 4.70
CA VAL A 257 22.34 13.41 4.21
C VAL A 257 23.01 14.65 4.80
N PRO A 258 24.14 15.11 4.22
CA PRO A 258 24.89 16.23 4.79
C PRO A 258 24.26 17.61 4.56
N TRP A 259 23.29 17.74 3.65
CA TRP A 259 22.71 19.04 3.29
C TRP A 259 21.22 18.95 3.02
N THR A 260 20.50 19.86 3.64
CA THR A 260 19.07 20.11 3.47
C THR A 260 18.84 21.61 3.35
N GLY A 261 17.84 22.03 2.58
CA GLY A 261 17.40 23.43 2.52
C GLY A 261 16.35 23.76 3.58
N ASP A 262 16.10 25.06 3.79
CA ASP A 262 14.97 25.51 4.60
C ASP A 262 13.68 25.50 3.77
N ALA A 263 12.60 24.93 4.31
CA ALA A 263 11.32 24.92 3.65
C ALA A 263 10.65 26.30 3.80
N LYS A 264 10.36 26.96 2.68
CA LYS A 264 9.78 28.31 2.68
C LYS A 264 8.30 28.28 2.34
N ASP A 265 7.47 28.57 3.32
CA ASP A 265 6.05 28.67 3.09
C ASP A 265 5.70 30.04 2.47
N ASN A 266 5.23 30.00 1.22
CA ASN A 266 4.86 31.19 0.46
C ASN A 266 3.34 31.43 0.41
N ARG A 267 2.51 30.53 0.96
CA ARG A 267 1.05 30.58 0.80
C ARG A 267 0.29 30.50 2.12
N LEU A 268 0.55 29.50 2.97
CA LEU A 268 -0.24 29.27 4.19
C LEU A 268 0.19 30.26 5.28
N ASN A 269 1.49 30.35 5.55
CA ASN A 269 2.13 31.32 6.44
C ASN A 269 3.25 32.07 5.69
N PRO A 270 2.91 33.06 4.84
CA PRO A 270 3.87 33.68 3.91
C PRO A 270 5.11 34.24 4.61
N GLY A 271 6.27 33.73 4.23
CA GLY A 271 7.58 34.14 4.75
C GLY A 271 8.04 33.37 6.00
N ASN A 272 7.30 32.34 6.40
CA ASN A 272 7.79 31.37 7.39
C ASN A 272 8.87 30.49 6.75
N GLU A 273 9.99 30.32 7.44
CA GLU A 273 11.08 29.42 7.05
C GLU A 273 11.19 28.35 8.12
N ILE A 274 11.07 27.08 7.72
CA ILE A 274 11.12 25.92 8.61
C ILE A 274 12.44 25.19 8.34
N GLU A 275 13.27 25.07 9.38
CA GLU A 275 14.49 24.28 9.33
C GLU A 275 14.11 22.80 9.30
N VAL A 276 14.50 22.10 8.23
CA VAL A 276 14.28 20.65 8.10
C VAL A 276 15.56 19.94 8.50
N SER A 277 15.55 19.35 9.71
CA SER A 277 16.60 18.42 10.14
C SER A 277 16.32 17.05 9.54
N ASN A 278 17.36 16.41 8.99
CA ASN A 278 17.24 15.11 8.35
C ASN A 278 18.60 14.39 8.34
N ASP A 279 19.27 14.32 9.51
CA ASP A 279 20.57 13.66 9.64
C ASP A 279 20.37 12.16 9.64
N GLU A 280 20.40 11.59 8.43
CA GLU A 280 20.31 10.16 8.19
C GLU A 280 21.69 9.61 7.84
N GLU A 281 22.02 8.44 8.41
CA GLU A 281 23.13 7.61 7.98
C GLU A 281 22.63 6.24 7.53
N SER A 282 23.26 5.68 6.50
CA SER A 282 22.99 4.31 6.09
C SER A 282 24.25 3.64 5.61
N TYR A 283 24.42 2.38 6.00
CA TYR A 283 25.51 1.55 5.48
C TYR A 283 25.04 0.13 5.30
N GLY A 284 25.68 -0.55 4.37
CA GLY A 284 25.31 -1.92 4.07
C GLY A 284 26.34 -2.62 3.21
N PHE A 285 26.19 -3.92 3.11
CA PHE A 285 26.99 -4.72 2.20
C PHE A 285 26.17 -5.89 1.64
N THR A 286 26.57 -6.32 0.44
CA THR A 286 26.10 -7.54 -0.17
C THR A 286 27.29 -8.42 -0.53
N VAL A 287 27.09 -9.73 -0.49
CA VAL A 287 28.07 -10.72 -0.93
C VAL A 287 27.36 -11.91 -1.52
N GLY A 288 27.74 -12.30 -2.73
CA GLY A 288 27.25 -13.47 -3.42
C GLY A 288 28.39 -14.29 -4.00
N GLY A 289 28.15 -15.59 -4.18
CA GLY A 289 29.11 -16.47 -4.83
C GLY A 289 28.78 -17.95 -4.68
N PRO A 290 29.68 -18.83 -5.13
CA PRO A 290 29.44 -20.27 -5.10
C PRO A 290 29.89 -20.86 -3.75
N ILE A 291 29.03 -21.68 -3.14
CA ILE A 291 29.45 -22.68 -2.16
C ILE A 291 30.06 -23.87 -2.90
N LEU A 292 29.39 -24.32 -3.97
CA LEU A 292 29.83 -25.34 -4.91
C LEU A 292 29.55 -24.84 -6.32
N LYS A 293 30.60 -24.60 -7.12
CA LYS A 293 30.44 -24.11 -8.50
C LYS A 293 29.47 -24.97 -9.31
N ASP A 294 28.67 -24.30 -10.13
CA ASP A 294 27.60 -24.84 -10.98
C ASP A 294 26.46 -25.55 -10.22
N LYS A 295 26.51 -25.59 -8.89
CA LYS A 295 25.60 -26.39 -8.05
C LYS A 295 24.93 -25.60 -6.96
N LEU A 296 25.67 -24.99 -6.05
CA LEU A 296 25.12 -24.37 -4.84
C LEU A 296 25.72 -23.00 -4.65
N PHE A 297 24.86 -22.00 -4.55
CA PHE A 297 25.23 -20.59 -4.44
C PHE A 297 24.62 -19.98 -3.19
N PHE A 298 25.25 -18.92 -2.70
CA PHE A 298 24.71 -18.10 -1.64
C PHE A 298 24.71 -16.63 -2.04
N PHE A 299 23.76 -15.88 -1.50
CA PHE A 299 23.75 -14.43 -1.49
C PHE A 299 23.38 -13.96 -0.09
N GLY A 300 24.03 -12.90 0.38
CA GLY A 300 23.75 -12.26 1.65
C GLY A 300 23.70 -10.76 1.48
N ALA A 301 22.79 -10.10 2.18
CA ALA A 301 22.69 -8.65 2.26
C ALA A 301 22.50 -8.22 3.72
N TYR A 302 23.11 -7.11 4.08
CA TYR A 302 22.96 -6.42 5.35
C TYR A 302 22.80 -4.93 5.06
N GLU A 303 21.83 -4.28 5.71
CA GLU A 303 21.64 -2.84 5.66
C GLU A 303 21.23 -2.35 7.05
N HIS A 304 21.84 -1.24 7.47
CA HIS A 304 21.45 -0.50 8.66
C HIS A 304 21.20 0.95 8.24
N TRP A 305 20.13 1.52 8.76
CA TRP A 305 19.75 2.92 8.62
C TRP A 305 19.48 3.48 10.02
N GLU A 306 19.93 4.70 10.25
CA GLU A 306 19.59 5.48 11.43
C GLU A 306 19.26 6.93 11.04
N GLU A 307 18.38 7.57 11.79
CA GLU A 307 18.02 8.98 11.65
C GLU A 307 17.94 9.66 13.01
N ASP A 308 18.67 10.78 13.15
CA ASP A 308 18.56 11.62 14.33
C ASP A 308 17.20 12.31 14.37
N VAL A 309 16.49 12.11 15.48
CA VAL A 309 15.20 12.74 15.72
C VAL A 309 15.44 14.18 16.20
N ALA A 310 14.83 15.15 15.52
CA ALA A 310 14.88 16.55 15.92
C ALA A 310 14.35 16.73 17.35
N PHE A 311 15.11 17.45 18.19
CA PHE A 311 14.75 17.68 19.59
C PHE A 311 15.09 19.11 20.02
N ASP A 312 14.06 19.93 20.13
CA ASP A 312 14.19 21.39 20.24
C ASP A 312 14.37 21.90 21.69
N TYR A 313 14.32 21.01 22.68
CA TYR A 313 14.27 21.40 24.10
C TYR A 313 15.61 21.18 24.83
N ASN A 314 16.03 22.18 25.59
CA ASN A 314 17.14 22.03 26.52
C ASN A 314 16.62 21.62 27.90
N LEU A 315 16.53 20.31 28.13
CA LEU A 315 16.01 19.74 29.37
C LEU A 315 16.77 20.16 30.65
N SER A 316 18.01 20.63 30.52
CA SER A 316 18.79 21.13 31.66
C SER A 316 18.43 22.56 32.08
N ASN A 317 17.69 23.28 31.25
CA ASN A 317 17.21 24.64 31.48
C ASN A 317 15.97 24.91 30.62
N LEU A 318 14.84 24.32 31.03
CA LEU A 318 13.56 24.33 30.32
C LEU A 318 13.06 25.75 30.04
N GLU A 319 13.17 26.63 31.04
CA GLU A 319 12.74 28.02 30.97
C GLU A 319 13.54 28.80 29.92
N ALA A 320 14.83 28.48 29.75
CA ALA A 320 15.67 29.11 28.73
C ALA A 320 15.43 28.57 27.32
N SER A 321 14.87 27.36 27.17
CA SER A 321 14.38 26.85 25.88
C SER A 321 12.95 27.27 25.55
N GLY A 322 12.32 28.12 26.37
CA GLY A 322 10.95 28.60 26.12
C GLY A 322 9.86 27.59 26.42
N HIS A 323 10.14 26.62 27.30
CA HIS A 323 9.17 25.65 27.80
C HIS A 323 8.35 26.27 28.95
N ASP A 324 7.06 25.97 29.03
CA ASP A 324 6.11 26.55 30.00
C ASP A 324 6.28 25.95 31.40
N VAL A 325 6.57 24.65 31.48
CA VAL A 325 7.00 23.97 32.72
C VAL A 325 8.45 24.30 33.08
N THR A 326 8.71 24.60 34.35
CA THR A 326 10.05 24.95 34.87
C THR A 326 10.81 23.73 35.42
N ASN A 327 12.14 23.77 35.43
CA ASN A 327 12.93 22.69 36.06
C ASN A 327 12.62 22.53 37.57
N ALA A 328 12.25 23.62 38.25
CA ALA A 328 11.88 23.58 39.67
C ALA A 328 10.56 22.82 39.93
N GLU A 329 9.58 22.95 39.02
CA GLU A 329 8.33 22.19 39.08
C GLU A 329 8.58 20.70 38.82
N VAL A 330 9.41 20.36 37.84
CA VAL A 330 9.83 18.97 37.59
C VAL A 330 10.52 18.36 38.81
N ASP A 331 11.48 19.08 39.41
CA ASP A 331 12.18 18.64 40.63
C ASP A 331 11.21 18.42 41.80
N GLN A 332 10.17 19.26 41.91
CA GLN A 332 9.12 19.12 42.92
C GLN A 332 8.28 17.87 42.67
N VAL A 333 7.81 17.64 41.44
CA VAL A 333 7.04 16.45 41.05
C VAL A 333 7.82 15.18 41.31
N VAL A 334 9.08 15.10 40.88
CA VAL A 334 9.97 13.94 41.13
C VAL A 334 10.20 13.71 42.62
N SER A 335 10.35 14.78 43.40
CA SER A 335 10.47 14.69 44.85
C SER A 335 9.20 14.16 45.51
N ILE A 336 8.02 14.55 45.03
CA ILE A 336 6.72 14.07 45.52
C ILE A 336 6.53 12.59 45.14
N LEU A 337 6.84 12.19 43.90
CA LEU A 337 6.84 10.79 43.47
C LEU A 337 7.62 9.91 44.45
N GLN A 338 8.82 10.34 44.83
CA GLN A 338 9.66 9.58 45.76
C GLN A 338 9.15 9.61 47.21
N ASN A 339 8.83 10.79 47.74
CA ASN A 339 8.55 10.95 49.17
C ASN A 339 7.12 10.57 49.57
N THR A 340 6.15 10.75 48.67
CA THR A 340 4.72 10.51 48.92
C THR A 340 4.26 9.16 48.36
N TYR A 341 4.72 8.81 47.15
CA TYR A 341 4.28 7.61 46.43
C TYR A 341 5.31 6.47 46.46
N GLY A 342 6.56 6.73 46.80
CA GLY A 342 7.63 5.73 46.83
C GLY A 342 8.13 5.31 45.45
N LEU A 343 7.80 6.08 44.41
CA LEU A 343 8.19 5.84 43.02
C LEU A 343 9.41 6.71 42.67
N THR A 344 10.30 6.19 41.84
CA THR A 344 11.50 6.92 41.40
C THR A 344 11.41 7.15 39.92
N ASP A 345 11.68 8.40 39.51
CA ASP A 345 11.63 8.82 38.11
C ASP A 345 12.59 9.99 37.89
N SER A 346 12.74 10.42 36.65
CA SER A 346 13.52 11.58 36.24
C SER A 346 12.95 12.17 34.96
N ILE A 347 13.36 13.40 34.60
CA ILE A 347 13.06 13.94 33.27
C ILE A 347 13.52 12.96 32.18
N GLY A 348 12.68 12.74 31.16
CA GLY A 348 12.99 11.86 30.04
C GLY A 348 14.13 12.42 29.20
N GLY A 349 14.96 11.57 28.61
CA GLY A 349 16.07 12.02 27.75
C GLY A 349 15.60 12.56 26.40
N ALA A 350 16.50 13.20 25.66
CA ALA A 350 16.30 13.36 24.22
C ALA A 350 16.16 11.97 23.57
N PRO A 351 15.38 11.84 22.49
CA PRO A 351 15.23 10.57 21.80
C PRO A 351 16.56 10.05 21.27
N ALA A 352 16.72 8.73 21.31
CA ALA A 352 17.74 8.06 20.52
C ALA A 352 17.35 8.14 19.03
N PRO A 353 18.31 7.99 18.10
CA PRO A 353 18.00 7.89 16.68
C PRO A 353 16.97 6.79 16.41
N ASN A 354 16.13 7.01 15.41
CA ASN A 354 15.31 5.94 14.84
C ASN A 354 16.24 4.97 14.10
N GLU A 355 16.03 3.66 14.24
CA GLU A 355 16.91 2.65 13.64
C GLU A 355 16.13 1.57 12.87
N ASP A 356 16.74 1.03 11.81
CA ASP A 356 16.22 -0.06 10.97
C ASP A 356 17.39 -0.94 10.50
N GLU A 357 17.38 -2.22 10.91
CA GLU A 357 18.39 -3.22 10.57
C GLU A 357 17.76 -4.34 9.75
N LYS A 358 18.39 -4.72 8.63
CA LYS A 358 17.90 -5.75 7.70
C LYS A 358 18.99 -6.75 7.38
N ILE A 359 18.64 -8.04 7.47
CA ILE A 359 19.48 -9.16 7.04
C ILE A 359 18.71 -10.00 6.04
N LEU A 360 19.32 -10.32 4.91
CA LEU A 360 18.79 -11.29 3.95
C LEU A 360 19.85 -12.34 3.61
N ILE A 361 19.45 -13.61 3.59
CA ILE A 361 20.29 -14.74 3.15
C ILE A 361 19.49 -15.56 2.15
N LYS A 362 20.07 -15.81 0.97
CA LYS A 362 19.51 -16.68 -0.06
C LYS A 362 20.46 -17.81 -0.41
N LEU A 363 19.92 -19.01 -0.57
CA LEU A 363 20.60 -20.19 -1.07
C LEU A 363 19.94 -20.67 -2.34
N ASP A 364 20.75 -20.98 -3.34
CA ASP A 364 20.30 -21.39 -4.66
C ASP A 364 20.97 -22.69 -5.05
N TRP A 365 20.19 -23.74 -5.30
CA TRP A 365 20.68 -25.09 -5.52
C TRP A 365 20.20 -25.66 -6.87
N ASN A 366 21.13 -25.78 -7.80
CA ASN A 366 20.99 -26.62 -8.98
C ASN A 366 21.24 -28.09 -8.57
N ILE A 367 20.16 -28.82 -8.28
CA ILE A 367 20.25 -30.21 -7.80
C ILE A 367 20.78 -31.09 -8.93
N ASN A 368 20.19 -30.96 -10.13
CA ASN A 368 20.60 -31.54 -11.39
C ASN A 368 19.96 -30.76 -12.56
N SER A 369 19.96 -31.31 -13.79
CA SER A 369 19.35 -30.68 -14.97
C SER A 369 17.83 -30.51 -14.89
N ASP A 370 17.18 -31.31 -14.05
CA ASP A 370 15.72 -31.45 -14.01
C ASP A 370 15.12 -30.80 -12.76
N HIS A 371 15.95 -30.53 -11.74
CA HIS A 371 15.49 -30.03 -10.46
C HIS A 371 16.38 -28.90 -9.95
N ARG A 372 15.73 -27.81 -9.52
CA ARG A 372 16.38 -26.70 -8.80
C ARG A 372 15.56 -26.36 -7.55
N ALA A 373 16.25 -25.87 -6.52
CA ALA A 373 15.60 -25.34 -5.33
C ALA A 373 16.23 -24.02 -4.92
N ASP A 374 15.44 -23.17 -4.26
CA ASP A 374 15.94 -21.98 -3.60
C ASP A 374 15.36 -21.89 -2.17
N PHE A 375 16.04 -21.11 -1.33
CA PHE A 375 15.62 -20.80 0.03
C PHE A 375 16.08 -19.38 0.38
N THR A 376 15.18 -18.54 0.87
CA THR A 376 15.46 -17.19 1.35
C THR A 376 15.03 -17.06 2.81
N TYR A 377 15.89 -16.45 3.62
CA TYR A 377 15.61 -15.95 4.96
C TYR A 377 15.77 -14.43 4.96
N SER A 378 14.84 -13.71 5.58
CA SER A 378 14.94 -12.28 5.82
C SER A 378 14.52 -11.94 7.24
N ASP A 379 15.20 -10.97 7.81
CA ASP A 379 14.95 -10.42 9.14
C ASP A 379 15.04 -8.90 9.05
N GLN A 380 14.07 -8.21 9.63
CA GLN A 380 14.07 -6.77 9.78
C GLN A 380 13.68 -6.43 11.21
N ASP A 381 14.47 -5.58 11.85
CA ASP A 381 14.20 -5.03 13.18
C ASP A 381 14.17 -3.50 13.07
N THR A 382 13.08 -2.88 13.53
CA THR A 382 12.94 -1.41 13.60
C THR A 382 12.72 -0.96 15.05
N SER A 383 13.25 0.20 15.39
CA SER A 383 13.03 0.81 16.70
C SER A 383 12.93 2.33 16.64
N GLU A 384 11.91 2.87 17.31
CA GLU A 384 11.65 4.31 17.38
C GLU A 384 11.27 4.70 18.81
N LEU A 385 12.00 5.66 19.42
CA LEU A 385 11.66 6.16 20.76
C LEU A 385 10.51 7.18 20.66
N ASN A 386 9.51 7.01 21.52
CA ASN A 386 8.33 7.86 21.62
C ASN A 386 8.09 8.29 23.08
N GLY A 387 7.11 9.16 23.30
CA GLY A 387 6.73 9.65 24.64
C GLY A 387 7.79 10.57 25.27
N TYR A 388 8.65 11.19 24.47
CA TYR A 388 9.60 12.22 24.93
C TYR A 388 8.97 13.63 24.85
N THR A 389 9.60 14.62 25.48
CA THR A 389 9.11 16.02 25.45
C THR A 389 9.09 16.57 24.01
N GLN A 390 7.90 16.79 23.47
CA GLN A 390 7.69 17.28 22.10
C GLN A 390 6.96 18.63 22.03
N TYR A 391 6.30 19.04 23.12
CA TYR A 391 5.47 20.23 23.18
C TYR A 391 5.97 21.19 24.26
N SER A 392 5.79 22.50 24.06
CA SER A 392 6.28 23.52 24.99
C SER A 392 5.57 23.50 26.34
N ASP A 393 4.36 22.95 26.39
CA ASP A 393 3.51 22.89 27.58
C ASP A 393 3.62 21.55 28.32
N THR A 394 4.35 20.57 27.80
CA THR A 394 4.32 19.19 28.31
C THR A 394 5.72 18.62 28.51
N VAL A 395 6.09 18.32 29.76
CA VAL A 395 7.33 17.59 30.08
C VAL A 395 7.03 16.12 30.34
N SER A 396 7.59 15.24 29.52
CA SER A 396 7.54 13.79 29.76
C SER A 396 8.69 13.35 30.67
N LEU A 397 8.37 12.58 31.70
CA LEU A 397 9.36 11.87 32.51
C LEU A 397 9.82 10.58 31.80
N LEU A 398 10.95 10.02 32.25
CA LEU A 398 11.58 8.83 31.66
C LEU A 398 10.62 7.63 31.68
N SER A 399 9.80 7.52 32.70
CA SER A 399 8.79 6.45 32.82
C SER A 399 7.73 6.48 31.72
N ASN A 400 7.44 7.65 31.12
CA ASN A 400 6.47 7.83 30.04
C ASN A 400 7.06 7.57 28.66
N GLN A 401 8.39 7.58 28.53
CA GLN A 401 9.05 7.17 27.30
C GLN A 401 8.89 5.66 27.05
N TRP A 402 8.75 5.31 25.78
CA TRP A 402 8.64 3.93 25.32
C TRP A 402 9.22 3.79 23.92
N THR A 403 9.67 2.59 23.58
CA THR A 403 10.20 2.29 22.24
C THR A 403 9.20 1.45 21.48
N MET A 404 8.76 1.94 20.30
CA MET A 404 8.09 1.09 19.33
C MET A 404 9.13 0.13 18.77
N ALA A 405 8.95 -1.17 19.00
CA ALA A 405 9.83 -2.20 18.44
C ALA A 405 9.02 -3.08 17.51
N GLN A 406 9.41 -3.14 16.24
CA GLN A 406 8.76 -3.99 15.24
C GLN A 406 9.79 -4.97 14.67
N THR A 407 9.37 -6.21 14.51
CA THR A 407 10.18 -7.24 13.85
C THR A 407 9.36 -7.85 12.72
N ASN A 408 10.00 -8.04 11.56
CA ASN A 408 9.40 -8.70 10.41
C ASN A 408 10.38 -9.73 9.86
N ARG A 409 10.01 -11.00 10.00
CA ARG A 409 10.85 -12.13 9.63
C ARG A 409 10.11 -13.03 8.66
N PHE A 410 10.78 -13.43 7.58
CA PHE A 410 10.20 -14.40 6.66
C PHE A 410 11.19 -15.44 6.15
N TYR A 411 10.62 -16.57 5.79
CA TYR A 411 11.28 -17.71 5.16
C TYR A 411 10.47 -18.07 3.92
N THR A 412 11.16 -18.33 2.82
CA THR A 412 10.52 -18.87 1.62
C THR A 412 11.44 -19.90 0.98
N GLY A 413 10.86 -20.94 0.42
CA GLY A 413 11.61 -21.95 -0.32
C GLY A 413 10.79 -22.52 -1.46
N HIS A 414 11.46 -22.70 -2.59
CA HIS A 414 10.85 -23.22 -3.81
C HIS A 414 11.59 -24.46 -4.29
N LEU A 415 10.84 -25.40 -4.88
CA LEU A 415 11.36 -26.53 -5.62
C LEU A 415 10.72 -26.54 -7.01
N TYR A 416 11.54 -26.37 -8.05
CA TYR A 416 11.11 -26.46 -9.43
C TYR A 416 11.61 -27.78 -10.02
N SER A 417 10.72 -28.48 -10.73
CA SER A 417 10.96 -29.81 -11.26
C SER A 417 10.45 -29.95 -12.68
N ASP A 418 11.31 -30.42 -13.56
CA ASP A 418 11.04 -30.78 -14.95
C ASP A 418 10.90 -32.30 -15.04
N TRP A 419 9.66 -32.81 -15.03
CA TRP A 419 9.41 -34.25 -15.05
C TRP A 419 9.46 -34.84 -16.46
N SER A 420 9.20 -34.01 -17.47
CA SER A 420 9.33 -34.31 -18.89
C SER A 420 9.47 -33.00 -19.68
N ALA A 421 9.70 -33.08 -20.99
CA ALA A 421 9.74 -31.91 -21.87
C ALA A 421 8.44 -31.09 -21.83
N ASP A 422 7.31 -31.74 -21.51
CA ASP A 422 5.98 -31.15 -21.56
C ASP A 422 5.37 -30.90 -20.17
N PHE A 423 5.97 -31.39 -19.08
CA PHE A 423 5.36 -31.33 -17.74
C PHE A 423 6.33 -30.87 -16.65
N GLN A 424 5.95 -29.79 -15.98
CA GLN A 424 6.77 -29.04 -15.04
C GLN A 424 5.95 -28.75 -13.77
N THR A 425 6.60 -28.74 -12.61
CA THR A 425 5.95 -28.36 -11.33
C THR A 425 6.81 -27.43 -10.51
N GLU A 426 6.15 -26.58 -9.74
CA GLU A 426 6.73 -25.71 -8.72
C GLU A 426 6.02 -26.01 -7.39
N ALA A 427 6.78 -26.25 -6.33
CA ALA A 427 6.27 -26.33 -4.96
C ALA A 427 6.90 -25.20 -4.15
N SER A 428 6.08 -24.44 -3.42
CA SER A 428 6.52 -23.36 -2.54
C SER A 428 6.03 -23.56 -1.12
N LEU A 429 6.85 -23.15 -0.17
CA LEU A 429 6.50 -23.06 1.25
C LEU A 429 7.09 -21.78 1.81
N SER A 430 6.26 -20.96 2.45
CA SER A 430 6.73 -19.76 3.15
C SER A 430 6.11 -19.62 4.54
N TYR A 431 6.84 -18.94 5.41
CA TYR A 431 6.41 -18.53 6.74
C TYR A 431 6.83 -17.07 6.97
N LYS A 432 5.88 -16.22 7.40
CA LYS A 432 6.14 -14.84 7.85
C LYS A 432 5.72 -14.72 9.31
N GLU A 433 6.50 -14.02 10.10
CA GLU A 433 6.18 -13.58 11.45
C GLU A 433 6.41 -12.08 11.53
N TYR A 434 5.40 -11.35 11.96
CA TYR A 434 5.48 -9.94 12.31
C TYR A 434 5.09 -9.76 13.77
N LYS A 435 5.83 -8.92 14.49
CA LYS A 435 5.52 -8.52 15.86
C LYS A 435 5.75 -7.05 16.03
N GLN A 436 4.82 -6.38 16.68
CA GLN A 436 4.97 -5.02 17.18
C GLN A 436 4.68 -5.02 18.67
N ALA A 437 5.60 -4.45 19.43
CA ALA A 437 5.45 -4.24 20.86
C ALA A 437 5.87 -2.81 21.22
N SER A 438 5.20 -2.27 22.23
CA SER A 438 5.60 -1.01 22.86
C SER A 438 6.44 -1.35 24.09
N ASN A 439 7.77 -1.23 23.97
CA ASN A 439 8.69 -1.47 25.08
C ASN A 439 8.67 -0.26 26.02
N THR A 440 7.90 -0.33 27.09
CA THR A 440 7.72 0.78 28.04
C THR A 440 8.81 0.81 29.12
N ASN A 441 9.14 2.01 29.60
CA ASN A 441 10.09 2.19 30.71
C ASN A 441 9.45 2.00 32.09
N SER A 442 8.13 1.80 32.14
CA SER A 442 7.36 1.66 33.36
C SER A 442 6.20 0.68 33.19
N ASN A 443 5.64 0.25 34.33
CA ASN A 443 4.54 -0.71 34.44
C ASN A 443 3.45 -0.23 35.43
N TRP A 444 3.34 1.08 35.61
CA TRP A 444 2.36 1.76 36.45
C TRP A 444 1.61 2.79 35.60
N GLY A 445 0.37 3.08 35.94
CA GLY A 445 -0.53 3.91 35.13
C GLY A 445 0.01 5.32 34.87
N GLU A 446 -0.47 5.95 33.81
CA GLU A 446 -0.09 7.31 33.43
C GLU A 446 -0.57 8.34 34.46
N ILE A 447 0.23 9.37 34.68
CA ILE A 447 -0.07 10.47 35.60
C ILE A 447 0.18 11.79 34.89
N ASN A 448 -0.88 12.58 34.78
CA ASN A 448 -0.89 13.92 34.22
C ASN A 448 -0.96 14.94 35.37
N ILE A 449 0.16 15.61 35.68
CA ILE A 449 0.26 16.61 36.75
C ILE A 449 0.28 18.01 36.13
N ARG A 450 -0.83 18.74 36.23
CA ARG A 450 -0.88 20.13 35.77
C ARG A 450 -0.04 21.04 36.66
N THR A 451 0.70 21.94 36.04
CA THR A 451 1.46 23.03 36.67
C THR A 451 0.71 24.35 36.48
N ALA A 452 1.37 25.50 36.71
CA ALA A 452 0.73 26.79 36.48
C ALA A 452 0.40 27.03 35.00
N ASP A 453 1.31 26.64 34.10
CA ASP A 453 1.27 26.97 32.68
C ASP A 453 1.48 25.75 31.76
N GLY A 454 1.66 24.54 32.31
CA GLY A 454 1.88 23.30 31.55
C GLY A 454 1.54 22.02 32.32
N THR A 455 2.09 20.88 31.90
CA THR A 455 1.85 19.55 32.48
C THR A 455 3.15 18.73 32.57
N VAL A 456 3.34 18.01 33.66
CA VAL A 456 4.35 16.95 33.78
C VAL A 456 3.67 15.60 33.67
N VAL A 457 4.13 14.75 32.76
CA VAL A 457 3.56 13.42 32.49
C VAL A 457 4.53 12.33 32.96
N ALA A 458 4.03 11.36 33.74
CA ALA A 458 4.79 10.25 34.28
C ALA A 458 4.00 8.93 34.15
N GLY A 459 4.65 7.80 34.40
CA GLY A 459 4.04 6.48 34.26
C GLY A 459 3.86 6.04 32.80
N GLN A 460 3.31 4.86 32.62
CA GLN A 460 3.19 4.20 31.33
C GLN A 460 2.11 4.87 30.48
N ASP A 461 2.50 5.35 29.30
CA ASP A 461 1.61 6.00 28.32
C ASP A 461 0.28 5.27 28.21
N GLU A 462 -0.83 6.01 28.34
CA GLU A 462 -2.19 5.47 28.39
C GLU A 462 -2.53 4.50 27.23
N ASN A 463 -1.96 4.72 26.04
CA ASN A 463 -2.17 3.90 24.84
C ASN A 463 -1.27 2.66 24.80
N ARG A 464 -0.28 2.59 25.69
CA ARG A 464 0.76 1.54 25.72
C ARG A 464 0.66 0.64 26.94
N GLN A 465 -0.37 0.82 27.77
CA GLN A 465 -0.63 -0.03 28.95
C GLN A 465 -0.96 -1.48 28.57
N ALA A 466 -1.60 -1.69 27.41
CA ALA A 466 -1.70 -2.97 26.72
C ALA A 466 -1.79 -2.72 25.21
N ASN A 467 -0.67 -2.83 24.49
CA ASN A 467 -0.61 -2.61 23.05
C ASN A 467 0.37 -3.57 22.37
N GLU A 468 -0.19 -4.63 21.79
CA GLU A 468 0.55 -5.69 21.13
C GLU A 468 -0.14 -6.06 19.83
N LEU A 469 0.65 -6.25 18.78
CA LEU A 469 0.17 -6.71 17.49
C LEU A 469 1.13 -7.79 17.00
N ALA A 470 0.58 -8.92 16.58
CA ALA A 470 1.35 -9.99 15.96
C ALA A 470 0.57 -10.60 14.80
N ASN A 471 1.32 -11.05 13.80
CA ASN A 471 0.76 -11.69 12.63
C ASN A 471 1.70 -12.82 12.19
N GLU A 472 1.16 -14.01 12.00
CA GLU A 472 1.87 -15.16 11.43
C GLU A 472 1.16 -15.62 10.16
N VAL A 473 1.92 -15.87 9.09
CA VAL A 473 1.39 -16.33 7.81
C VAL A 473 2.15 -17.56 7.33
N TRP A 474 1.45 -18.68 7.17
CA TRP A 474 1.93 -19.86 6.47
C TRP A 474 1.34 -19.88 5.06
N ASN A 475 2.19 -20.08 4.05
CA ASN A 475 1.71 -20.30 2.68
C ASN A 475 2.30 -21.59 2.10
N PHE A 476 1.45 -22.41 1.49
CA PHE A 476 1.84 -23.57 0.71
C PHE A 476 1.26 -23.48 -0.69
N GLY A 477 2.13 -23.57 -1.70
CA GLY A 477 1.75 -23.55 -3.11
C GLY A 477 2.20 -24.81 -3.84
N LEU A 478 1.33 -25.36 -4.68
CA LEU A 478 1.67 -26.35 -5.69
C LEU A 478 1.15 -25.89 -7.04
N HIS A 479 2.06 -25.74 -7.99
CA HIS A 479 1.77 -25.24 -9.31
C HIS A 479 2.31 -26.22 -10.35
N ALA A 480 1.61 -26.37 -11.46
CA ALA A 480 2.02 -27.23 -12.55
C ALA A 480 1.75 -26.57 -13.89
N THR A 481 2.61 -26.89 -14.85
CA THR A 481 2.46 -26.51 -16.25
C THR A 481 2.54 -27.75 -17.10
N TYR A 482 1.62 -27.88 -18.06
CA TYR A 482 1.55 -28.99 -18.99
C TYR A 482 1.35 -28.49 -20.43
N LEU A 483 2.32 -28.71 -21.31
CA LEU A 483 2.24 -28.42 -22.74
C LEU A 483 1.62 -29.62 -23.47
N ALA A 484 0.38 -29.50 -23.89
CA ALA A 484 -0.36 -30.57 -24.56
C ALA A 484 -0.55 -30.24 -26.05
N GLY A 485 0.45 -30.63 -26.87
CA GLY A 485 0.50 -30.20 -28.27
C GLY A 485 0.81 -28.71 -28.33
N ASP A 486 -0.18 -27.93 -28.69
CA ASP A 486 -0.13 -26.47 -28.85
C ASP A 486 -0.78 -25.66 -27.73
N VAL A 487 -1.46 -26.33 -26.81
CA VAL A 487 -2.10 -25.68 -25.66
C VAL A 487 -1.23 -25.84 -24.44
N GLU A 488 -0.90 -24.73 -23.78
CA GLU A 488 -0.27 -24.75 -22.47
C GLU A 488 -1.34 -24.66 -21.38
N TYR A 489 -1.39 -25.67 -20.51
CA TYR A 489 -2.23 -25.67 -19.32
C TYR A 489 -1.41 -25.31 -18.09
N LYS A 490 -1.92 -24.40 -17.27
CA LYS A 490 -1.42 -24.17 -15.93
C LYS A 490 -2.50 -24.49 -14.92
N PHE A 491 -2.11 -25.02 -13.78
CA PHE A 491 -3.03 -25.23 -12.67
C PHE A 491 -2.28 -25.21 -11.36
N GLY A 492 -2.94 -24.75 -10.31
CA GLY A 492 -2.33 -24.69 -9.00
C GLY A 492 -3.33 -24.67 -7.87
N VAL A 493 -2.81 -25.02 -6.69
CA VAL A 493 -3.50 -24.93 -5.40
C VAL A 493 -2.60 -24.13 -4.48
N GLU A 494 -3.19 -23.17 -3.77
CA GLU A 494 -2.54 -22.38 -2.73
C GLU A 494 -3.37 -22.50 -1.46
N ILE A 495 -2.69 -22.68 -0.33
CA ILE A 495 -3.28 -22.65 1.01
C ILE A 495 -2.51 -21.61 1.79
N GLU A 496 -3.22 -20.60 2.29
CA GLU A 496 -2.68 -19.59 3.18
C GLU A 496 -3.38 -19.67 4.51
N ASP A 497 -2.62 -19.80 5.59
CA ASP A 497 -3.11 -19.76 6.96
C ASP A 497 -2.53 -18.53 7.64
N THR A 498 -3.39 -17.64 8.11
CA THR A 498 -3.03 -16.36 8.70
C THR A 498 -3.60 -16.31 10.11
N TRP A 499 -2.71 -16.29 11.10
CA TRP A 499 -3.04 -15.99 12.49
C TRP A 499 -2.78 -14.51 12.76
N ASN A 500 -3.74 -13.86 13.42
CA ASN A 500 -3.65 -12.46 13.80
C ASN A 500 -3.96 -12.31 15.28
N TYR A 501 -3.12 -11.52 15.94
CA TYR A 501 -3.30 -11.12 17.32
C TYR A 501 -3.22 -9.61 17.43
N ASN A 502 -4.25 -8.97 17.99
CA ASN A 502 -4.26 -7.53 18.24
C ASN A 502 -4.87 -7.25 19.61
N LEU A 503 -4.08 -6.64 20.49
CA LEU A 503 -4.49 -6.21 21.82
C LEU A 503 -4.30 -4.71 21.93
N TYR A 504 -5.38 -3.99 22.21
CA TYR A 504 -5.35 -2.56 22.51
C TYR A 504 -6.26 -2.22 23.69
N GLY A 505 -5.66 -2.14 24.88
CA GLY A 505 -6.29 -1.78 26.14
C GLY A 505 -5.78 -0.43 26.64
N ARG A 506 -6.27 0.65 26.04
CA ARG A 506 -6.07 2.01 26.56
C ARG A 506 -6.61 2.11 28.00
N ASP A 507 -5.86 2.81 28.86
CA ASP A 507 -6.18 3.05 30.28
C ASP A 507 -6.27 1.77 31.14
N SER A 508 -5.73 0.64 30.69
CA SER A 508 -5.83 -0.66 31.38
C SER A 508 -5.02 -0.80 32.67
N ALA A 509 -4.07 0.10 32.92
CA ALA A 509 -3.36 0.30 34.18
C ALA A 509 -3.82 1.58 34.92
N GLY A 510 -4.76 2.32 34.34
CA GLY A 510 -5.33 3.55 34.86
C GLY A 510 -4.57 4.80 34.40
N THR A 511 -5.31 5.89 34.20
CA THR A 511 -4.77 7.21 33.81
C THR A 511 -5.27 8.25 34.80
N TRP A 512 -4.34 9.00 35.41
CA TRP A 512 -4.61 9.82 36.59
C TRP A 512 -4.31 11.29 36.29
N THR A 513 -5.27 12.17 36.47
CA THR A 513 -5.09 13.62 36.28
C THR A 513 -5.14 14.36 37.61
N PHE A 514 -4.21 15.29 37.79
CA PHE A 514 -4.16 16.22 38.93
C PHE A 514 -4.18 17.66 38.42
N ASP A 515 -5.05 18.49 38.99
CA ASP A 515 -5.20 19.90 38.58
C ASP A 515 -4.05 20.79 39.05
N SER A 516 -3.22 20.31 39.98
CA SER A 516 -2.03 21.01 40.45
C SER A 516 -1.00 20.06 41.09
N ILE A 517 0.24 20.53 41.22
CA ILE A 517 1.29 19.85 41.99
C ILE A 517 0.89 19.69 43.48
N GLU A 518 0.11 20.63 44.03
CA GLU A 518 -0.40 20.52 45.42
C GLU A 518 -1.42 19.38 45.56
N ASP A 519 -2.31 19.22 44.60
CA ASP A 519 -3.26 18.10 44.57
C ASP A 519 -2.53 16.76 44.41
N PHE A 520 -1.48 16.75 43.59
CA PHE A 520 -0.58 15.60 43.46
C PHE A 520 0.14 15.28 44.78
N GLU A 521 0.62 16.26 45.54
CA GLU A 521 1.22 15.99 46.87
C GLU A 521 0.20 15.46 47.89
N ASN A 522 -1.05 15.91 47.79
CA ASN A 522 -2.13 15.58 48.72
C ASN A 522 -2.91 14.30 48.37
N LYS A 523 -2.55 13.60 47.27
CA LYS A 523 -3.26 12.43 46.75
C LYS A 523 -4.73 12.72 46.42
N ALA A 524 -4.97 13.85 45.74
CA ALA A 524 -6.30 14.30 45.36
C ALA A 524 -6.44 14.41 43.83
N PRO A 525 -6.53 13.29 43.09
CA PRO A 525 -6.72 13.36 41.65
C PRO A 525 -8.04 14.05 41.30
N SER A 526 -8.04 14.89 40.26
CA SER A 526 -9.24 15.53 39.74
C SER A 526 -10.05 14.60 38.86
N TYR A 527 -9.37 13.63 38.21
CA TYR A 527 -10.00 12.65 37.34
C TYR A 527 -9.13 11.40 37.20
N VAL A 528 -9.77 10.23 37.15
CA VAL A 528 -9.12 8.92 36.92
C VAL A 528 -9.93 8.14 35.91
N GLU A 529 -9.25 7.56 34.93
CA GLU A 529 -9.84 6.74 33.87
C GLU A 529 -9.29 5.31 33.97
N TYR A 530 -10.16 4.34 33.75
CA TYR A 530 -9.81 2.93 33.70
C TYR A 530 -10.67 2.22 32.66
N SER A 531 -10.05 1.52 31.71
CA SER A 531 -10.76 0.72 30.71
C SER A 531 -10.13 -0.66 30.57
N ASN A 532 -10.96 -1.71 30.58
CA ASN A 532 -10.49 -3.10 30.54
C ASN A 532 -11.62 -4.04 30.07
N ALA A 533 -11.35 -5.33 29.98
CA ALA A 533 -12.42 -6.31 29.96
C ALA A 533 -13.20 -6.24 31.28
N TYR A 534 -14.51 -6.49 31.26
CA TYR A 534 -15.32 -6.53 32.49
C TYR A 534 -14.84 -7.59 33.51
N THR A 535 -14.08 -8.60 33.03
CA THR A 535 -13.42 -9.62 33.85
C THR A 535 -12.18 -9.10 34.60
N ASN A 536 -11.77 -7.85 34.32
CA ASN A 536 -10.51 -7.22 34.72
C ASN A 536 -9.25 -7.94 34.17
N ASN A 537 -9.41 -8.83 33.17
CA ASN A 537 -8.30 -9.42 32.44
C ASN A 537 -8.18 -8.76 31.06
N VAL A 538 -7.14 -7.94 30.88
CA VAL A 538 -6.97 -7.18 29.62
C VAL A 538 -6.83 -8.09 28.40
N GLN A 539 -6.36 -9.33 28.57
CA GLN A 539 -6.24 -10.30 27.48
C GLN A 539 -7.60 -10.71 26.89
N ASP A 540 -8.68 -10.55 27.65
CA ASP A 540 -10.02 -10.95 27.18
C ASP A 540 -10.57 -9.99 26.10
N ILE A 541 -9.95 -8.80 25.89
CA ILE A 541 -10.34 -7.87 24.79
C ILE A 541 -9.53 -8.09 23.50
N ALA A 542 -8.58 -9.04 23.49
CA ALA A 542 -7.72 -9.28 22.34
C ALA A 542 -8.51 -9.89 21.17
N TYR A 543 -8.18 -9.45 19.96
CA TYR A 543 -8.49 -10.20 18.75
C TYR A 543 -7.43 -11.28 18.59
N ASP A 544 -7.81 -12.55 18.62
CA ASP A 544 -6.93 -13.72 18.46
C ASP A 544 -7.61 -14.73 17.54
N VAL A 545 -7.38 -14.60 16.23
CA VAL A 545 -8.17 -15.33 15.21
C VAL A 545 -7.28 -15.86 14.11
N SER A 546 -7.53 -17.11 13.71
CA SER A 546 -6.90 -17.74 12.54
C SER A 546 -7.88 -17.80 11.37
N SER A 547 -7.35 -17.51 10.19
CA SER A 547 -8.08 -17.63 8.93
C SER A 547 -7.29 -18.46 7.95
N THR A 548 -7.96 -19.35 7.22
CA THR A 548 -7.34 -20.15 6.15
C THR A 548 -8.03 -19.87 4.82
N GLN A 549 -7.28 -19.37 3.84
CA GLN A 549 -7.73 -19.20 2.46
C GLN A 549 -7.23 -20.36 1.59
N TYR A 550 -8.17 -21.01 0.92
CA TYR A 550 -7.92 -22.02 -0.09
C TYR A 550 -8.14 -21.42 -1.47
N SER A 551 -7.13 -21.52 -2.33
CA SER A 551 -7.24 -21.05 -3.71
C SER A 551 -6.94 -22.19 -4.68
N LEU A 552 -7.82 -22.39 -5.66
CA LEU A 552 -7.67 -23.34 -6.75
C LEU A 552 -7.78 -22.57 -8.06
N TYR A 553 -6.86 -22.80 -8.99
CA TYR A 553 -6.93 -22.12 -10.27
C TYR A 553 -6.40 -22.98 -11.42
N GLY A 554 -6.76 -22.58 -12.64
CA GLY A 554 -6.10 -23.05 -13.84
C GLY A 554 -6.31 -22.14 -15.04
N ASP A 555 -5.31 -22.14 -15.92
CA ASP A 555 -5.26 -21.40 -17.18
C ASP A 555 -5.09 -22.36 -18.35
N ALA A 556 -5.61 -21.97 -19.50
CA ALA A 556 -5.29 -22.56 -20.79
C ALA A 556 -4.90 -21.45 -21.75
N THR A 557 -3.72 -21.60 -22.35
CA THR A 557 -3.17 -20.65 -23.30
C THR A 557 -2.93 -21.31 -24.65
N PHE A 558 -3.42 -20.66 -25.70
CA PHE A 558 -3.36 -21.14 -27.07
C PHE A 558 -3.55 -19.97 -28.06
N GLU A 559 -3.07 -20.14 -29.28
CA GLU A 559 -3.35 -19.27 -30.42
C GLU A 559 -4.69 -19.64 -31.03
N LEU A 560 -5.55 -18.66 -31.24
CA LEU A 560 -6.81 -18.89 -31.92
C LEU A 560 -6.63 -18.91 -33.46
N PHE A 561 -5.67 -18.15 -33.96
CA PHE A 561 -5.21 -18.04 -35.35
C PHE A 561 -3.88 -17.28 -35.39
N ASP A 562 -3.10 -17.43 -36.47
CA ASP A 562 -1.77 -16.84 -36.65
C ASP A 562 -1.63 -15.45 -35.99
N ASP A 563 -0.67 -15.36 -35.07
CA ASP A 563 -0.26 -14.18 -34.29
C ASP A 563 -1.28 -13.71 -33.23
N PHE A 564 -2.40 -14.42 -33.02
CA PHE A 564 -3.43 -14.10 -32.03
C PHE A 564 -3.53 -15.14 -30.93
N GLU A 565 -3.02 -14.77 -29.76
CA GLU A 565 -3.09 -15.54 -28.53
C GLU A 565 -4.40 -15.32 -27.76
N VAL A 566 -4.88 -16.36 -27.11
CA VAL A 566 -5.81 -16.27 -25.98
C VAL A 566 -5.26 -17.03 -24.78
N THR A 567 -5.32 -16.39 -23.60
CA THR A 567 -5.21 -17.06 -22.30
C THR A 567 -6.56 -16.99 -21.61
N ALA A 568 -7.11 -18.13 -21.18
CA ALA A 568 -8.35 -18.21 -20.44
C ALA A 568 -8.14 -18.93 -19.11
N GLY A 569 -8.50 -18.26 -18.01
CA GLY A 569 -8.24 -18.67 -16.64
C GLY A 569 -9.49 -18.67 -15.77
N LEU A 570 -9.50 -19.54 -14.77
CA LEU A 570 -10.47 -19.51 -13.68
C LEU A 570 -9.77 -19.75 -12.36
N ARG A 571 -10.02 -18.86 -11.40
CA ARG A 571 -9.64 -19.01 -9.99
C ARG A 571 -10.88 -19.13 -9.12
N TYR A 572 -10.80 -19.96 -8.09
CA TYR A 572 -11.79 -20.12 -7.03
C TYR A 572 -11.10 -19.95 -5.69
N GLU A 573 -11.68 -19.12 -4.83
CA GLU A 573 -11.19 -18.90 -3.47
C GLU A 573 -12.29 -19.25 -2.45
N TYR A 574 -11.89 -19.83 -1.33
CA TYR A 574 -12.74 -20.21 -0.20
C TYR A 574 -12.04 -19.87 1.11
N LEU A 575 -12.73 -19.19 2.01
CA LEU A 575 -12.21 -18.73 3.30
C LEU A 575 -12.82 -19.55 4.44
N THR A 576 -11.98 -19.92 5.42
CA THR A 576 -12.45 -20.44 6.71
C THR A 576 -11.88 -19.62 7.86
N ILE A 577 -12.67 -19.40 8.90
CA ILE A 577 -12.28 -18.65 10.11
C ILE A 577 -12.65 -19.48 11.34
N ASP A 578 -11.74 -19.60 12.30
CA ASP A 578 -11.85 -20.57 13.41
C ASP A 578 -12.53 -20.03 14.68
N ASP A 579 -12.81 -18.73 14.74
CA ASP A 579 -13.50 -18.08 15.86
C ASP A 579 -14.59 -17.11 15.38
N THR A 580 -15.44 -16.66 16.30
CA THR A 580 -16.53 -15.71 16.04
C THR A 580 -16.53 -14.59 17.08
N PRO A 581 -17.01 -13.39 16.76
CA PRO A 581 -17.26 -12.34 17.76
C PRO A 581 -18.12 -12.84 18.92
N GLN A 582 -18.01 -12.20 20.10
CA GLN A 582 -18.88 -12.56 21.21
C GLN A 582 -20.32 -12.07 20.96
N GLU A 583 -21.30 -12.93 21.23
CA GLU A 583 -22.72 -12.60 21.02
C GLU A 583 -23.21 -11.54 22.03
N ASN A 584 -23.73 -10.43 21.50
CA ASN A 584 -24.41 -9.40 22.28
C ASN A 584 -25.92 -9.67 22.31
N ALA A 585 -26.42 -10.19 23.43
CA ALA A 585 -27.83 -10.54 23.58
C ALA A 585 -28.78 -9.35 23.36
N ASN A 586 -28.36 -8.11 23.66
CA ASN A 586 -29.19 -6.93 23.44
C ASN A 586 -29.26 -6.56 21.96
N PHE A 587 -28.15 -6.66 21.23
CA PHE A 587 -28.16 -6.56 19.77
C PHE A 587 -29.17 -7.57 19.16
N VAL A 588 -29.12 -8.83 19.59
CA VAL A 588 -30.05 -9.87 19.13
C VAL A 588 -31.51 -9.54 19.45
N ASN A 589 -31.78 -9.01 20.64
CA ASN A 589 -33.13 -8.62 21.04
C ASN A 589 -33.65 -7.42 20.22
N THR A 590 -32.77 -6.48 19.85
CA THR A 590 -33.10 -5.29 19.06
C THR A 590 -33.37 -5.64 17.60
N TYR A 591 -32.49 -6.40 16.96
CA TYR A 591 -32.52 -6.62 15.50
C TYR A 591 -33.05 -7.99 15.07
N GLY A 592 -33.08 -8.98 15.97
CA GLY A 592 -33.59 -10.33 15.70
C GLY A 592 -32.61 -11.26 14.98
N PHE A 593 -31.33 -10.88 14.86
CA PHE A 593 -30.24 -11.70 14.33
C PHE A 593 -28.94 -11.48 15.14
N SER A 594 -27.95 -12.35 14.96
CA SER A 594 -26.69 -12.36 15.72
C SER A 594 -25.64 -11.39 15.15
N ASN A 595 -24.83 -10.78 16.02
CA ASN A 595 -23.65 -9.99 15.62
C ASN A 595 -22.39 -10.84 15.36
N THR A 596 -22.53 -12.17 15.39
CA THR A 596 -21.40 -13.13 15.36
C THR A 596 -20.96 -13.56 13.96
N GLU A 597 -21.41 -12.88 12.90
CA GLU A 597 -20.92 -13.16 11.54
C GLU A 597 -19.41 -12.93 11.49
N ASN A 598 -18.69 -13.88 10.89
CA ASN A 598 -17.23 -13.93 10.91
C ASN A 598 -16.63 -14.17 9.52
N MET A 599 -17.44 -14.22 8.46
CA MET A 599 -17.07 -14.52 7.08
C MET A 599 -16.66 -15.99 6.81
N ASP A 600 -16.88 -16.91 7.75
CA ASP A 600 -16.58 -18.33 7.54
C ASP A 600 -17.43 -18.90 6.39
N GLY A 601 -16.77 -19.57 5.43
CA GLY A 601 -17.43 -20.16 4.25
C GLY A 601 -17.61 -19.21 3.06
N PHE A 602 -17.10 -17.98 3.17
CA PHE A 602 -17.08 -17.03 2.06
C PHE A 602 -16.29 -17.59 0.88
N ASN A 603 -16.79 -17.36 -0.33
CA ASN A 603 -16.18 -17.91 -1.54
C ASN A 603 -16.48 -17.09 -2.79
N ILE A 604 -15.63 -17.19 -3.80
CA ILE A 604 -15.75 -16.40 -5.02
C ILE A 604 -15.11 -17.09 -6.23
N PHE A 605 -15.72 -16.91 -7.40
CA PHE A 605 -15.15 -17.27 -8.69
C PHE A 605 -14.60 -16.04 -9.40
N LEU A 606 -13.38 -16.17 -9.91
CA LEU A 606 -12.59 -15.12 -10.54
C LEU A 606 -12.17 -15.57 -11.94
N PRO A 607 -13.08 -15.50 -12.94
CA PRO A 607 -12.76 -15.82 -14.33
C PRO A 607 -11.93 -14.70 -14.96
N ARG A 608 -11.00 -15.07 -15.86
CA ARG A 608 -10.14 -14.14 -16.59
C ARG A 608 -9.92 -14.63 -18.01
N VAL A 609 -9.88 -13.70 -18.96
CA VAL A 609 -9.52 -13.97 -20.36
C VAL A 609 -8.69 -12.81 -20.87
N SER A 610 -7.53 -13.09 -21.44
CA SER A 610 -6.70 -12.11 -22.15
C SER A 610 -6.36 -12.58 -23.55
N PHE A 611 -5.89 -11.64 -24.37
CA PHE A 611 -5.36 -11.90 -25.69
C PHE A 611 -4.16 -11.00 -25.96
N ASN A 612 -3.25 -11.50 -26.81
CA ASN A 612 -2.18 -10.73 -27.43
C ASN A 612 -2.28 -10.95 -28.94
N TYR A 613 -2.24 -9.89 -29.72
CA TYR A 613 -2.34 -9.95 -31.18
C TYR A 613 -1.21 -9.16 -31.82
N ASP A 614 -0.21 -9.87 -32.37
CA ASP A 614 0.87 -9.26 -33.13
C ASP A 614 0.36 -8.96 -34.55
N VAL A 615 -0.20 -7.76 -34.72
CA VAL A 615 -0.80 -7.31 -35.98
C VAL A 615 0.26 -7.17 -37.08
N THR A 616 1.44 -6.70 -36.68
CA THR A 616 2.66 -6.63 -37.48
C THR A 616 3.86 -6.84 -36.57
N GLU A 617 5.06 -6.99 -37.15
CA GLU A 617 6.33 -7.05 -36.40
C GLU A 617 6.57 -5.85 -35.45
N ASN A 618 5.86 -4.73 -35.67
CA ASN A 618 6.02 -3.50 -34.90
C ASN A 618 4.77 -3.11 -34.10
N LEU A 619 3.64 -3.81 -34.25
CA LEU A 619 2.37 -3.45 -33.61
C LEU A 619 1.74 -4.66 -32.94
N THR A 620 1.67 -4.62 -31.61
CA THR A 620 0.95 -5.60 -30.80
C THR A 620 -0.29 -4.94 -30.19
N ILE A 621 -1.44 -5.59 -30.31
CA ILE A 621 -2.66 -5.22 -29.58
C ILE A 621 -2.88 -6.27 -28.50
N ARG A 622 -2.92 -5.84 -27.25
CA ARG A 622 -3.17 -6.71 -26.10
C ARG A 622 -4.40 -6.25 -25.34
N GLY A 623 -5.04 -7.15 -24.61
CA GLY A 623 -6.18 -6.80 -23.77
C GLY A 623 -6.74 -7.97 -23.00
N GLY A 624 -7.74 -7.69 -22.18
CA GLY A 624 -8.38 -8.73 -21.37
C GLY A 624 -9.58 -8.25 -20.59
N ILE A 625 -10.29 -9.23 -20.05
CA ILE A 625 -11.39 -9.06 -19.11
C ILE A 625 -11.20 -10.05 -17.97
N GLY A 626 -11.34 -9.60 -16.73
CA GLY A 626 -11.21 -10.49 -15.59
C GLY A 626 -11.82 -9.92 -14.32
N ARG A 627 -12.21 -10.83 -13.41
CA ARG A 627 -12.64 -10.47 -12.06
C ARG A 627 -11.47 -10.60 -11.07
N PHE A 628 -11.34 -9.64 -10.18
CA PHE A 628 -10.28 -9.51 -9.18
C PHE A 628 -10.85 -9.28 -7.78
N THR A 629 -10.12 -9.71 -6.75
CA THR A 629 -10.44 -9.53 -5.32
C THR A 629 -9.17 -9.73 -4.50
N GLY A 630 -9.18 -9.22 -3.27
CA GLY A 630 -8.09 -9.35 -2.31
C GLY A 630 -7.61 -8.00 -1.78
N GLY A 631 -6.67 -8.03 -0.85
CA GLY A 631 -6.10 -6.83 -0.23
C GLY A 631 -7.03 -6.07 0.74
N MET A 632 -8.23 -6.57 1.02
CA MET A 632 -9.10 -5.95 2.03
C MET A 632 -8.43 -6.06 3.42
N PRO A 633 -8.26 -4.96 4.17
CA PRO A 633 -7.66 -4.98 5.51
C PRO A 633 -8.42 -5.86 6.49
N LEU A 634 -7.72 -6.75 7.19
CA LEU A 634 -8.34 -7.59 8.23
C LEU A 634 -8.79 -6.77 9.45
N VAL A 635 -8.22 -5.58 9.68
CA VAL A 635 -8.64 -4.72 10.78
C VAL A 635 -10.12 -4.32 10.66
N TRP A 636 -10.66 -4.17 9.45
CA TRP A 636 -12.09 -3.85 9.28
C TRP A 636 -13.01 -4.97 9.77
N VAL A 637 -12.55 -6.22 9.65
CA VAL A 637 -13.26 -7.42 10.15
C VAL A 637 -13.05 -7.56 11.65
N SER A 638 -11.84 -7.31 12.16
CA SER A 638 -11.52 -7.46 13.59
C SER A 638 -12.29 -6.49 14.49
N ASN A 639 -12.78 -5.37 13.95
CA ASN A 639 -13.63 -4.41 14.67
C ASN A 639 -14.87 -5.07 15.29
N ALA A 640 -15.44 -6.11 14.67
CA ALA A 640 -16.59 -6.85 15.21
C ALA A 640 -16.24 -7.66 16.47
N TYR A 641 -14.97 -8.07 16.61
CA TYR A 641 -14.48 -8.83 17.76
C TYR A 641 -14.07 -7.91 18.91
N THR A 642 -13.37 -6.81 18.60
CA THR A 642 -12.82 -5.90 19.62
C THR A 642 -13.86 -4.92 20.18
N ASN A 643 -14.89 -4.59 19.38
CA ASN A 643 -16.02 -3.74 19.79
C ASN A 643 -17.34 -4.53 19.69
N ASP A 644 -17.42 -5.66 20.37
CA ASP A 644 -18.60 -6.54 20.43
C ASP A 644 -19.76 -6.00 21.30
N GLY A 645 -19.55 -4.86 21.96
CA GLY A 645 -20.50 -4.21 22.85
C GLY A 645 -20.67 -4.89 24.22
N VAL A 646 -19.94 -5.96 24.54
CA VAL A 646 -20.12 -6.74 25.78
C VAL A 646 -18.83 -6.93 26.59
N THR A 647 -17.68 -6.99 25.95
CA THR A 647 -16.43 -7.45 26.58
C THR A 647 -15.64 -6.30 27.20
N LYS A 648 -15.41 -5.22 26.44
CA LYS A 648 -14.69 -4.02 26.90
C LYS A 648 -15.65 -3.06 27.61
N ASP A 649 -15.23 -2.52 28.75
CA ASP A 649 -15.96 -1.52 29.52
C ASP A 649 -14.99 -0.48 30.12
N GLY A 650 -15.53 0.66 30.57
CA GLY A 650 -14.76 1.76 31.13
C GLY A 650 -15.41 2.35 32.38
N ALA A 651 -14.57 2.76 33.33
CA ALA A 651 -14.97 3.42 34.56
C ALA A 651 -14.15 4.71 34.74
N THR A 652 -14.80 5.77 35.19
CA THR A 652 -14.13 7.04 35.47
C THR A 652 -14.57 7.61 36.81
N SER A 653 -13.67 8.29 37.51
CA SER A 653 -13.98 8.89 38.81
C SER A 653 -13.27 10.21 39.02
N SER A 654 -14.01 11.21 39.49
CA SER A 654 -13.49 12.49 39.98
C SER A 654 -13.38 12.54 41.50
N SER A 655 -13.56 11.41 42.19
CA SER A 655 -13.51 11.32 43.65
C SER A 655 -12.95 9.98 44.11
N ILE A 656 -11.61 9.89 44.13
CA ILE A 656 -10.88 8.75 44.69
C ILE A 656 -10.42 9.06 46.13
N ASP A 657 -10.56 8.11 47.04
CA ASP A 657 -10.03 8.23 48.40
C ASP A 657 -8.48 8.27 48.34
N ALA A 658 -7.87 9.22 49.06
CA ALA A 658 -6.40 9.37 49.10
C ALA A 658 -5.66 8.07 49.50
N SER A 659 -6.32 7.15 50.21
CA SER A 659 -5.76 5.84 50.55
C SER A 659 -5.79 4.80 49.41
N GLU A 660 -6.59 5.02 48.38
CA GLU A 660 -6.68 4.21 47.15
C GLU A 660 -5.79 4.74 46.01
N VAL A 661 -5.18 5.92 46.17
CA VAL A 661 -4.25 6.48 45.18
C VAL A 661 -2.91 5.73 45.24
N ASP A 662 -2.80 4.75 44.34
CA ASP A 662 -1.63 3.94 44.03
C ASP A 662 -1.56 3.75 42.51
N PHE A 663 -0.49 4.20 41.87
CA PHE A 663 -0.36 4.16 40.41
C PHE A 663 0.06 2.77 39.90
N THR A 664 0.51 1.87 40.79
CA THR A 664 0.92 0.50 40.42
C THR A 664 -0.25 -0.48 40.33
N THR A 665 -1.43 -0.07 40.80
CA THR A 665 -2.65 -0.88 40.76
C THR A 665 -3.88 0.01 40.63
N VAL A 666 -4.80 -0.36 39.74
CA VAL A 666 -6.09 0.35 39.62
C VAL A 666 -6.94 0.20 40.90
N PRO A 667 -7.62 1.26 41.39
CA PRO A 667 -8.53 1.18 42.52
C PRO A 667 -9.59 0.08 42.38
N ALA A 668 -9.79 -0.69 43.46
CA ALA A 668 -10.81 -1.75 43.47
C ALA A 668 -12.24 -1.19 43.30
N SER A 669 -12.45 0.08 43.63
CA SER A 669 -13.69 0.82 43.37
C SER A 669 -13.99 0.92 41.88
N LEU A 670 -13.02 1.34 41.06
CA LEU A 670 -13.13 1.40 39.60
C LEU A 670 -13.22 0.01 38.96
N GLN A 671 -12.41 -0.95 39.42
CA GLN A 671 -12.48 -2.34 38.93
C GLN A 671 -13.85 -2.99 39.13
N ALA A 672 -14.54 -2.64 40.21
CA ALA A 672 -15.87 -3.15 40.54
C ALA A 672 -17.00 -2.45 39.76
N GLU A 673 -16.71 -1.32 39.10
CA GLU A 673 -17.66 -0.64 38.21
C GLU A 673 -17.73 -1.31 36.84
N LEU A 674 -16.62 -1.92 36.38
CA LEU A 674 -16.62 -2.67 35.13
C LEU A 674 -17.65 -3.81 35.20
N ALA A 675 -18.56 -3.81 34.25
CA ALA A 675 -19.63 -4.79 34.18
C ALA A 675 -19.77 -5.30 32.75
N GLN A 676 -20.25 -6.54 32.62
CA GLN A 676 -20.68 -7.03 31.32
C GLN A 676 -21.87 -6.18 30.88
N GLY A 677 -21.65 -5.36 29.85
CA GLY A 677 -22.60 -4.38 29.36
C GLY A 677 -23.23 -4.77 28.04
N ALA A 678 -23.98 -3.83 27.48
CA ALA A 678 -24.44 -3.86 26.10
C ALA A 678 -24.25 -2.47 25.50
N GLY A 679 -22.99 -2.12 25.31
CA GLY A 679 -22.58 -0.91 24.60
C GLY A 679 -22.82 -1.04 23.09
N SER A 680 -22.35 -0.04 22.37
CA SER A 680 -22.34 -0.03 20.91
C SER A 680 -21.67 -1.28 20.34
N THR A 681 -22.27 -1.86 19.30
CA THR A 681 -21.80 -3.10 18.69
C THR A 681 -21.32 -2.87 17.26
N ASN A 682 -20.08 -3.26 16.97
CA ASN A 682 -19.60 -3.43 15.60
C ASN A 682 -19.91 -4.85 15.12
N GLN A 683 -20.35 -5.00 13.87
CA GLN A 683 -20.69 -6.31 13.31
C GLN A 683 -20.54 -6.34 11.78
N ILE A 684 -20.58 -7.55 11.23
CA ILE A 684 -20.50 -7.81 9.79
C ILE A 684 -21.88 -8.24 9.30
N ASP A 685 -22.34 -7.65 8.21
CA ASP A 685 -23.60 -8.02 7.58
C ASP A 685 -23.65 -9.52 7.24
N PRO A 686 -24.66 -10.29 7.71
CA PRO A 686 -24.83 -11.69 7.31
C PRO A 686 -24.94 -11.91 5.80
N ASP A 687 -25.32 -10.87 5.05
CA ASP A 687 -25.37 -10.88 3.58
C ASP A 687 -24.14 -10.21 2.93
N PHE A 688 -23.07 -9.92 3.69
CA PHE A 688 -21.83 -9.35 3.18
C PHE A 688 -21.22 -10.26 2.11
N GLU A 689 -20.80 -9.68 0.99
CA GLU A 689 -20.08 -10.35 -0.08
C GLU A 689 -18.67 -9.78 -0.21
N LEU A 690 -17.70 -10.63 -0.58
CA LEU A 690 -16.32 -10.19 -0.80
C LEU A 690 -16.27 -9.08 -1.87
N PRO A 691 -15.65 -7.92 -1.55
CA PRO A 691 -15.41 -6.88 -2.55
C PRO A 691 -14.61 -7.41 -3.73
N SER A 692 -15.03 -7.07 -4.94
CA SER A 692 -14.36 -7.51 -6.16
C SER A 692 -14.57 -6.50 -7.27
N ASP A 693 -13.83 -6.64 -8.38
CA ASP A 693 -14.02 -5.75 -9.51
C ASP A 693 -13.80 -6.49 -10.84
N TRP A 694 -14.47 -6.02 -11.90
CA TRP A 694 -14.25 -6.47 -13.27
C TRP A 694 -13.40 -5.45 -14.01
N ARG A 695 -12.21 -5.85 -14.44
CA ARG A 695 -11.30 -5.02 -15.24
C ARG A 695 -11.43 -5.38 -16.71
N TYR A 696 -11.58 -4.38 -17.54
CA TYR A 696 -11.63 -4.46 -19.00
C TYR A 696 -10.48 -3.62 -19.54
N ASN A 697 -9.54 -4.25 -20.23
CA ASN A 697 -8.31 -3.61 -20.67
C ASN A 697 -8.12 -3.79 -22.17
N ILE A 698 -7.61 -2.75 -22.84
CA ILE A 698 -7.08 -2.83 -24.19
C ILE A 698 -5.90 -1.87 -24.35
N ALA A 699 -4.83 -2.35 -24.95
CA ALA A 699 -3.61 -1.60 -25.22
C ALA A 699 -3.10 -1.83 -26.63
N ALA A 700 -2.38 -0.85 -27.15
CA ALA A 700 -1.58 -0.96 -28.37
C ALA A 700 -0.13 -0.56 -28.05
N ASP A 701 0.78 -1.47 -28.37
CA ASP A 701 2.22 -1.28 -28.28
C ASP A 701 2.78 -1.18 -29.71
N TYR A 702 3.42 -0.05 -30.03
CA TYR A 702 3.89 0.27 -31.37
C TYR A 702 5.33 0.78 -31.38
N THR A 703 6.20 0.11 -32.13
CA THR A 703 7.59 0.53 -32.35
C THR A 703 7.73 1.21 -33.71
N PHE A 704 8.38 2.37 -33.77
CA PHE A 704 8.55 3.11 -35.01
C PHE A 704 9.79 3.99 -35.06
N ASP A 705 10.19 4.38 -36.27
CA ASP A 705 11.33 5.27 -36.50
C ASP A 705 10.86 6.69 -36.81
N ILE A 706 11.62 7.68 -36.32
CA ILE A 706 11.46 9.08 -36.68
C ILE A 706 12.68 9.53 -37.50
N PRO A 707 12.53 9.74 -38.82
CA PRO A 707 13.63 10.14 -39.68
C PRO A 707 14.37 11.39 -39.18
N GLY A 708 15.68 11.26 -38.95
CA GLY A 708 16.54 12.33 -38.47
C GLY A 708 16.52 12.57 -36.95
N VAL A 709 15.75 11.79 -36.18
CA VAL A 709 15.69 11.85 -34.71
C VAL A 709 16.16 10.55 -34.07
N GLY A 710 15.75 9.39 -34.60
CA GLY A 710 16.18 8.07 -34.13
C GLY A 710 15.28 6.94 -34.64
N GLU A 711 15.74 5.72 -34.47
CA GLU A 711 15.00 4.47 -34.73
C GLU A 711 14.37 3.96 -33.41
N ASP A 712 13.51 2.94 -33.43
CA ASP A 712 13.02 2.22 -32.23
C ASP A 712 12.39 3.11 -31.14
N PHE A 713 11.47 4.00 -31.50
CA PHE A 713 10.58 4.63 -30.53
C PHE A 713 9.50 3.64 -30.11
N ALA A 714 9.45 3.27 -28.84
CA ALA A 714 8.42 2.39 -28.29
C ALA A 714 7.27 3.24 -27.71
N TRP A 715 6.10 3.16 -28.32
CA TRP A 715 4.88 3.85 -27.89
C TRP A 715 3.84 2.87 -27.39
N THR A 716 3.35 3.09 -26.17
CA THR A 716 2.23 2.34 -25.60
C THR A 716 1.07 3.30 -25.37
N THR A 717 -0.14 2.88 -25.76
CA THR A 717 -1.38 3.52 -25.31
C THR A 717 -2.36 2.47 -24.80
N GLU A 718 -3.00 2.76 -23.67
CA GLU A 718 -3.79 1.78 -22.93
C GLU A 718 -5.04 2.43 -22.36
N PHE A 719 -6.16 1.72 -22.44
CA PHE A 719 -7.44 2.08 -21.83
C PHE A 719 -7.89 0.95 -20.91
N THR A 720 -8.25 1.30 -19.68
CA THR A 720 -8.82 0.39 -18.70
C THR A 720 -10.14 0.94 -18.15
N TYR A 721 -11.17 0.09 -18.13
CA TYR A 721 -12.41 0.33 -17.41
C TYR A 721 -12.52 -0.70 -16.30
N THR A 722 -12.79 -0.26 -15.07
CA THR A 722 -13.02 -1.14 -13.91
C THR A 722 -14.42 -0.90 -13.40
N ASP A 723 -15.18 -1.98 -13.24
CA ASP A 723 -16.52 -2.01 -12.64
C ASP A 723 -16.43 -2.63 -11.24
N LYS A 724 -16.59 -1.82 -10.19
CA LYS A 724 -16.44 -2.27 -8.80
C LYS A 724 -17.74 -2.94 -8.35
N GLN A 725 -17.63 -4.06 -7.67
CA GLN A 725 -18.74 -4.88 -7.19
C GLN A 725 -18.59 -5.07 -5.68
N ASN A 726 -19.69 -4.91 -4.95
CA ASN A 726 -19.74 -5.14 -3.51
C ASN A 726 -18.67 -4.35 -2.74
N ALA A 727 -18.48 -3.06 -3.06
CA ALA A 727 -17.48 -2.25 -2.35
C ALA A 727 -17.83 -2.19 -0.86
N ALA A 728 -16.84 -2.34 0.03
CA ALA A 728 -17.04 -2.26 1.48
C ALA A 728 -17.61 -0.89 1.88
N TYR A 729 -18.54 -0.89 2.83
CA TYR A 729 -19.23 0.30 3.33
C TYR A 729 -19.63 0.11 4.79
N TRP A 730 -19.88 1.21 5.50
CA TRP A 730 -20.29 1.21 6.90
C TRP A 730 -21.62 1.93 7.07
N VAL A 731 -22.54 1.31 7.80
CA VAL A 731 -23.83 1.91 8.17
C VAL A 731 -24.07 1.74 9.66
N ASP A 732 -24.87 2.63 10.25
CA ASP A 732 -25.32 2.50 11.62
C ASP A 732 -26.76 1.97 11.69
N LEU A 733 -26.93 0.73 12.12
CA LEU A 733 -28.23 0.08 12.23
C LEU A 733 -29.16 0.73 13.25
N SER A 734 -28.61 1.49 14.20
CA SER A 734 -29.42 2.17 15.20
C SER A 734 -30.21 3.34 14.62
N ARG A 735 -29.82 3.87 13.45
CA ARG A 735 -30.50 4.97 12.76
C ARG A 735 -31.60 4.46 11.82
N VAL A 736 -32.83 4.91 12.03
CA VAL A 736 -34.01 4.48 11.28
C VAL A 736 -34.61 5.61 10.47
N ASP A 737 -34.86 5.35 9.19
CA ASP A 737 -35.63 6.24 8.33
C ASP A 737 -37.14 6.05 8.55
N ASN A 738 -37.77 7.00 9.24
CA ASN A 738 -39.22 7.03 9.47
C ASN A 738 -40.00 7.89 8.44
N GLY A 739 -39.32 8.38 7.40
CA GLY A 739 -39.88 9.28 6.38
C GLY A 739 -39.77 10.77 6.70
N ARG A 740 -39.19 11.19 7.84
CA ARG A 740 -38.87 12.60 8.12
C ARG A 740 -37.75 13.09 7.22
N ARG A 741 -37.90 14.30 6.70
CA ARG A 741 -36.92 14.92 5.79
C ARG A 741 -36.72 16.38 6.14
N THR A 742 -35.58 16.92 5.72
CA THR A 742 -35.39 18.37 5.61
C THR A 742 -36.40 18.98 4.63
N ALA A 743 -36.58 20.29 4.69
CA ALA A 743 -37.63 21.02 3.97
C ALA A 743 -37.43 21.03 2.44
N ASP A 744 -36.20 20.84 1.96
CA ASP A 744 -35.88 20.56 0.54
C ASP A 744 -36.25 19.12 0.12
N GLY A 745 -36.43 18.22 1.10
CA GLY A 745 -36.75 16.81 0.91
C GLY A 745 -35.55 15.88 0.72
N GLY A 746 -34.32 16.41 0.69
CA GLY A 746 -33.11 15.69 0.32
C GLY A 746 -32.42 14.92 1.45
N ARG A 747 -32.41 15.43 2.68
CA ARG A 747 -31.81 14.73 3.84
C ARG A 747 -32.84 14.01 4.68
N ILE A 748 -32.44 12.86 5.17
CA ILE A 748 -33.15 12.06 6.17
C ILE A 748 -32.86 12.67 7.54
N ILE A 749 -33.93 12.87 8.32
CA ILE A 749 -33.80 13.20 9.74
C ILE A 749 -34.01 11.88 10.48
N TRP A 750 -32.92 11.31 10.98
CA TRP A 750 -32.88 9.98 11.55
C TRP A 750 -33.55 9.93 12.92
N ASP A 751 -34.31 8.86 13.18
CA ASP A 751 -34.71 8.47 14.53
C ASP A 751 -33.75 7.37 15.03
N SER A 752 -33.75 7.09 16.33
CA SER A 752 -33.02 5.94 16.88
C SER A 752 -33.95 4.78 17.26
N VAL A 753 -33.50 3.54 17.04
CA VAL A 753 -34.13 2.37 17.67
C VAL A 753 -34.04 2.40 19.20
N TYR A 754 -33.10 3.17 19.76
CA TYR A 754 -32.84 3.27 21.19
C TYR A 754 -33.53 4.46 21.86
N ASP A 755 -34.27 5.28 21.13
CA ASP A 755 -34.96 6.46 21.68
C ASP A 755 -35.88 6.06 22.85
N GLY A 756 -35.69 6.71 24.01
CA GLY A 756 -36.44 6.42 25.23
C GLY A 756 -36.15 5.08 25.90
N THR A 757 -35.05 4.41 25.53
CA THR A 757 -34.52 3.21 26.21
C THR A 757 -33.33 3.57 27.11
N GLU A 758 -32.79 2.61 27.86
CA GLU A 758 -31.55 2.81 28.63
C GLU A 758 -30.29 2.87 27.75
N TYR A 759 -30.42 2.62 26.44
CA TYR A 759 -29.33 2.58 25.45
C TYR A 759 -29.35 3.79 24.50
N GLU A 760 -30.00 4.90 24.87
CA GLU A 760 -30.24 6.08 24.01
C GLU A 760 -28.95 6.73 23.43
N GLY A 761 -27.77 6.39 23.97
CA GLY A 761 -26.46 6.81 23.46
C GLY A 761 -25.73 5.79 22.58
N ASN A 762 -26.26 4.58 22.43
CA ASN A 762 -25.60 3.53 21.65
C ASN A 762 -25.73 3.76 20.14
N TYR A 763 -24.79 3.17 19.41
CA TYR A 763 -24.77 3.06 17.96
C TYR A 763 -24.37 1.63 17.60
N ASP A 764 -24.79 1.12 16.45
CA ASP A 764 -24.43 -0.24 16.03
C ASP A 764 -23.94 -0.23 14.59
N LEU A 765 -22.63 -0.27 14.41
CA LEU A 765 -22.01 -0.14 13.09
C LEU A 765 -21.92 -1.51 12.40
N GLN A 766 -22.36 -1.54 11.16
CA GLN A 766 -22.30 -2.71 10.30
C GLN A 766 -21.30 -2.48 9.17
N LEU A 767 -20.33 -3.37 9.02
CA LEU A 767 -19.59 -3.56 7.78
C LEU A 767 -20.50 -4.29 6.79
N THR A 768 -20.85 -3.62 5.69
CA THR A 768 -21.72 -4.13 4.62
C THR A 768 -21.14 -3.75 3.25
N ASN A 769 -21.89 -3.95 2.17
CA ASN A 769 -21.51 -3.53 0.83
C ASN A 769 -22.36 -2.35 0.35
N SER A 770 -21.79 -1.49 -0.49
CA SER A 770 -22.53 -0.51 -1.28
C SER A 770 -23.21 -1.17 -2.49
N ASP A 771 -24.48 -0.81 -2.75
CA ASP A 771 -25.25 -1.24 -3.93
C ASP A 771 -24.58 -0.85 -5.26
N ASP A 772 -23.90 0.31 -5.28
CA ASP A 772 -23.06 0.77 -6.39
C ASP A 772 -21.63 0.93 -5.87
N GLY A 773 -20.71 0.11 -6.38
CA GLY A 773 -19.30 0.15 -5.99
C GLY A 773 -18.51 1.29 -6.65
N GLY A 774 -19.08 1.95 -7.65
CA GLY A 774 -18.38 2.90 -8.51
C GLY A 774 -17.58 2.24 -9.63
N ARG A 775 -16.71 3.03 -10.26
CA ARG A 775 -15.95 2.64 -11.46
C ARG A 775 -14.59 3.33 -11.53
N ASN A 776 -13.68 2.80 -12.36
CA ASN A 776 -12.44 3.48 -12.75
C ASN A 776 -12.37 3.57 -14.27
N ILE A 777 -12.07 4.74 -14.82
CA ILE A 777 -11.61 4.94 -16.19
C ILE A 777 -10.16 5.38 -16.15
N LEU A 778 -9.28 4.64 -16.81
CA LEU A 778 -7.86 4.96 -16.94
C LEU A 778 -7.52 5.06 -18.43
N LEU A 779 -6.88 6.16 -18.83
CA LEU A 779 -6.30 6.33 -20.15
C LEU A 779 -4.83 6.72 -20.00
N THR A 780 -3.94 5.86 -20.45
CA THR A 780 -2.49 6.06 -20.38
C THR A 780 -1.89 6.08 -21.78
N THR A 781 -0.94 6.99 -22.00
CA THR A 781 -0.07 6.98 -23.18
C THR A 781 1.36 7.26 -22.77
N MET A 782 2.31 6.56 -23.37
CA MET A 782 3.71 6.63 -22.99
C MET A 782 4.64 6.41 -24.17
N LEU A 783 5.75 7.13 -24.21
CA LEU A 783 6.77 7.02 -25.23
C LEU A 783 8.15 6.81 -24.59
N ASN A 784 8.86 5.77 -25.03
CA ASN A 784 10.20 5.43 -24.58
C ASN A 784 11.21 5.51 -25.73
N LYS A 785 12.43 5.95 -25.43
CA LYS A 785 13.55 5.93 -26.38
C LYS A 785 14.89 5.82 -25.67
N SER A 786 15.75 4.94 -26.18
CA SER A 786 17.17 4.87 -25.83
C SER A 786 18.01 5.17 -27.06
N TRP A 787 18.95 6.12 -26.97
CA TRP A 787 19.88 6.46 -28.05
C TRP A 787 21.28 5.90 -27.75
N ASP A 788 22.01 5.50 -28.80
CA ASP A 788 23.38 4.97 -28.71
C ASP A 788 24.39 5.94 -28.10
N ASN A 789 24.08 7.24 -28.08
CA ASN A 789 24.91 8.26 -27.45
C ASN A 789 24.76 8.31 -25.91
N GLY A 790 23.97 7.39 -25.33
CA GLY A 790 23.77 7.25 -23.90
C GLY A 790 22.57 8.03 -23.34
N ILE A 791 21.87 8.83 -24.16
CA ILE A 791 20.63 9.49 -23.73
C ILE A 791 19.51 8.44 -23.69
N LYS A 792 18.71 8.48 -22.63
CA LYS A 792 17.54 7.62 -22.46
C LYS A 792 16.38 8.45 -21.95
N TRP A 793 15.20 8.19 -22.46
CA TRP A 793 14.02 9.00 -22.18
C TRP A 793 12.78 8.14 -22.08
N SER A 794 11.96 8.42 -21.06
CA SER A 794 10.62 7.89 -20.90
C SER A 794 9.69 9.03 -20.50
N ALA A 795 8.51 9.10 -21.10
CA ALA A 795 7.47 10.02 -20.67
C ALA A 795 6.11 9.36 -20.77
N ALA A 796 5.29 9.49 -19.73
CA ALA A 796 3.94 8.97 -19.69
C ALA A 796 2.94 10.02 -19.19
N TYR A 797 1.76 10.03 -19.79
CA TYR A 797 0.61 10.79 -19.33
C TYR A 797 -0.54 9.84 -19.00
N THR A 798 -1.15 10.04 -17.85
CA THR A 798 -2.34 9.31 -17.40
C THR A 798 -3.46 10.29 -17.11
N TYR A 799 -4.64 9.97 -17.65
CA TYR A 799 -5.91 10.56 -17.26
C TYR A 799 -6.72 9.52 -16.48
N THR A 800 -7.28 9.92 -15.34
CA THR A 800 -8.16 9.08 -14.53
C THR A 800 -9.50 9.77 -14.29
N ASP A 801 -10.56 8.96 -14.19
CA ASP A 801 -11.91 9.34 -13.75
C ASP A 801 -12.44 8.16 -12.93
N ILE A 802 -12.37 8.31 -11.61
CA ILE A 802 -12.53 7.24 -10.63
C ILE A 802 -13.64 7.64 -9.67
N THR A 803 -14.52 6.70 -9.39
CA THR A 803 -15.61 6.88 -8.44
C THR A 803 -15.64 5.77 -7.41
N GLU A 804 -16.11 6.09 -6.21
CA GLU A 804 -16.27 5.15 -5.11
C GLU A 804 -17.33 5.60 -4.10
N ALA A 805 -17.85 4.64 -3.34
CA ALA A 805 -18.83 4.88 -2.28
C ALA A 805 -18.18 5.28 -0.95
N ASN A 806 -17.04 4.70 -0.58
CA ASN A 806 -16.27 5.02 0.62
C ASN A 806 -14.79 4.70 0.35
N PRO A 807 -13.84 5.56 0.76
CA PRO A 807 -12.41 5.35 0.49
C PRO A 807 -11.75 4.36 1.47
N GLY A 808 -12.36 4.06 2.61
CA GLY A 808 -11.84 3.13 3.62
C GLY A 808 -10.50 3.58 4.23
N THR A 809 -10.34 4.87 4.52
CA THR A 809 -9.03 5.41 4.96
C THR A 809 -8.68 5.02 6.40
N SER A 810 -9.67 4.72 7.25
CA SER A 810 -9.43 4.39 8.66
C SER A 810 -9.36 2.88 8.92
N SER A 811 -8.78 2.54 10.07
CA SER A 811 -8.73 1.18 10.62
C SER A 811 -9.91 0.88 11.55
N THR A 812 -10.72 1.88 11.94
CA THR A 812 -11.90 1.70 12.80
C THR A 812 -13.20 1.89 12.04
N ALA A 813 -14.23 1.10 12.36
CA ALA A 813 -15.56 1.21 11.79
C ALA A 813 -16.19 2.59 12.10
N GLU A 814 -15.96 3.09 13.32
CA GLU A 814 -16.43 4.41 13.77
C GLU A 814 -15.96 5.51 12.83
N SER A 815 -14.65 5.62 12.57
CA SER A 815 -14.13 6.68 11.71
C SER A 815 -14.52 6.49 10.24
N ASN A 816 -14.58 5.25 9.73
CA ASN A 816 -15.01 4.98 8.36
C ASN A 816 -16.49 5.34 8.13
N TYR A 817 -17.34 5.29 9.17
CA TYR A 817 -18.72 5.78 9.14
C TYR A 817 -18.81 7.30 9.37
N GLN A 818 -18.13 7.80 10.41
CA GLN A 818 -18.23 9.18 10.89
C GLN A 818 -17.75 10.22 9.88
N TYR A 819 -16.66 9.92 9.16
CA TYR A 819 -16.00 10.86 8.25
C TYR A 819 -16.34 10.63 6.76
N GLU A 820 -17.28 9.73 6.44
CA GLU A 820 -17.69 9.54 5.04
C GLU A 820 -18.51 10.74 4.56
N VAL A 821 -18.02 11.40 3.52
CA VAL A 821 -18.66 12.59 2.96
C VAL A 821 -19.88 12.22 2.14
N GLY A 822 -21.02 12.84 2.44
CA GLY A 822 -22.23 12.59 1.68
C GLY A 822 -23.40 13.50 2.04
N VAL A 823 -24.56 13.19 1.48
CA VAL A 823 -25.83 13.85 1.82
C VAL A 823 -26.47 13.21 3.05
N ASN A 824 -26.35 11.89 3.21
CA ASN A 824 -26.89 11.11 4.33
C ASN A 824 -25.89 10.02 4.73
N ARG A 825 -25.47 9.94 6.01
CA ARG A 825 -24.42 9.02 6.48
C ARG A 825 -24.73 7.53 6.29
N ASN A 826 -26.01 7.14 6.39
CA ASN A 826 -26.45 5.75 6.22
C ASN A 826 -26.81 5.38 4.78
N VAL A 827 -26.59 6.27 3.80
CA VAL A 827 -26.92 6.03 2.40
C VAL A 827 -25.66 6.20 1.57
N PRO A 828 -25.15 5.12 0.95
CA PRO A 828 -23.99 5.20 0.08
C PRO A 828 -24.15 6.26 -1.01
N MET A 829 -23.14 7.12 -1.14
CA MET A 829 -23.07 8.13 -2.20
C MET A 829 -21.82 7.86 -3.04
N VAL A 830 -22.01 7.43 -4.29
CA VAL A 830 -20.92 7.27 -5.25
C VAL A 830 -20.59 8.64 -5.86
N GLY A 831 -19.32 9.03 -5.77
CA GLY A 831 -18.77 10.24 -6.39
C GLY A 831 -17.28 10.04 -6.68
N THR A 832 -16.55 11.11 -7.02
CA THR A 832 -15.09 11.04 -7.28
C THR A 832 -14.38 10.29 -6.14
N ALA A 833 -13.34 9.52 -6.41
CA ALA A 833 -12.57 8.80 -5.39
C ALA A 833 -11.52 9.70 -4.70
N TYR A 834 -11.27 9.47 -3.41
CA TYR A 834 -10.31 10.25 -2.63
C TYR A 834 -8.87 10.13 -3.15
N TYR A 835 -8.48 8.93 -3.59
CA TYR A 835 -7.15 8.68 -4.16
C TYR A 835 -7.06 9.02 -5.66
N GLU A 836 -8.07 9.67 -6.25
CA GLU A 836 -8.01 10.08 -7.66
C GLU A 836 -6.89 11.11 -7.89
N ILE A 837 -5.98 10.78 -8.79
CA ILE A 837 -5.09 11.75 -9.42
C ILE A 837 -5.49 11.88 -10.89
N LYS A 838 -6.38 12.84 -11.15
CA LYS A 838 -7.05 13.04 -12.43
C LYS A 838 -6.11 13.20 -13.62
N HIS A 839 -5.02 13.94 -13.42
CA HIS A 839 -4.02 14.21 -14.43
C HIS A 839 -2.63 13.97 -13.87
N ARG A 840 -1.85 13.10 -14.51
CA ARG A 840 -0.47 12.83 -14.12
C ARG A 840 0.45 12.76 -15.34
N LEU A 841 1.55 13.48 -15.28
CA LEU A 841 2.65 13.44 -16.24
C LEU A 841 3.92 13.02 -15.49
N VAL A 842 4.53 11.92 -15.90
CA VAL A 842 5.84 11.49 -15.42
C VAL A 842 6.85 11.46 -16.55
N MET A 843 8.09 11.84 -16.25
CA MET A 843 9.19 11.78 -17.20
C MET A 843 10.47 11.32 -16.50
N THR A 844 11.21 10.42 -17.14
CA THR A 844 12.55 10.04 -16.73
C THR A 844 13.54 10.33 -17.85
N LEU A 845 14.60 11.08 -17.53
CA LEU A 845 15.70 11.38 -18.45
C LEU A 845 17.00 10.82 -17.87
N GLY A 846 17.57 9.84 -18.57
CA GLY A 846 18.87 9.25 -18.25
C GLY A 846 19.96 9.69 -19.23
N TYR A 847 21.19 9.78 -18.74
CA TYR A 847 22.38 9.94 -19.55
C TYR A 847 23.50 9.07 -18.99
N ASP A 848 23.98 8.14 -19.82
CA ASP A 848 25.12 7.28 -19.54
C ASP A 848 26.32 7.68 -20.40
N HIS A 849 27.47 7.94 -19.79
CA HIS A 849 28.69 8.27 -20.52
C HIS A 849 29.96 7.89 -19.75
N GLU A 850 30.95 7.34 -20.44
CA GLU A 850 32.28 7.11 -19.88
C GLU A 850 33.17 8.35 -20.04
N PHE A 851 33.05 9.34 -19.16
CA PHE A 851 34.03 10.44 -19.13
C PHE A 851 35.44 9.94 -18.78
N PHE A 852 35.52 8.81 -18.08
CA PHE A 852 36.74 8.07 -17.79
C PHE A 852 36.60 6.65 -18.37
N SER A 853 37.50 6.26 -19.26
CA SER A 853 37.40 4.96 -19.95
C SER A 853 37.31 3.79 -18.95
N GLY A 854 36.28 2.94 -19.12
CA GLY A 854 35.99 1.79 -18.25
C GLY A 854 35.18 2.12 -16.98
N TYR A 855 34.79 3.39 -16.79
CA TYR A 855 34.08 3.87 -15.62
C TYR A 855 32.91 4.76 -16.01
N ASN A 856 31.70 4.25 -15.81
CA ASN A 856 30.49 4.94 -16.24
C ASN A 856 30.18 6.13 -15.33
N THR A 857 29.71 7.20 -15.96
CA THR A 857 29.03 8.31 -15.32
C THR A 857 27.56 8.22 -15.68
N ASN A 858 26.69 8.25 -14.68
CA ASN A 858 25.26 8.23 -14.87
C ASN A 858 24.64 9.50 -14.29
N VAL A 859 23.71 10.10 -15.04
CA VAL A 859 22.83 11.17 -14.57
C VAL A 859 21.41 10.75 -14.90
N THR A 860 20.54 10.69 -13.90
CA THR A 860 19.13 10.34 -14.08
C THR A 860 18.27 11.37 -13.37
N MET A 861 17.35 11.98 -14.11
CA MET A 861 16.35 12.90 -13.58
C MET A 861 14.97 12.25 -13.65
N PHE A 862 14.23 12.27 -12.56
CA PHE A 862 12.82 11.96 -12.52
C PHE A 862 12.03 13.26 -12.37
N PHE A 863 10.94 13.41 -13.12
CA PHE A 863 10.05 14.56 -13.04
C PHE A 863 8.61 14.07 -12.97
N GLU A 864 7.84 14.65 -12.06
CA GLU A 864 6.41 14.42 -11.96
C GLU A 864 5.66 15.74 -11.90
N ARG A 865 4.53 15.78 -12.61
CA ARG A 865 3.50 16.79 -12.40
C ARG A 865 2.14 16.13 -12.32
N ARG A 866 1.45 16.31 -11.20
CA ARG A 866 0.12 15.75 -10.95
C ARG A 866 -0.88 16.80 -10.46
N SER A 867 -2.16 16.57 -10.74
CA SER A 867 -3.25 17.27 -10.03
C SER A 867 -3.23 16.88 -8.55
N GLY A 868 -3.65 17.78 -7.66
CA GLY A 868 -3.82 17.46 -6.23
C GLY A 868 -4.98 16.50 -5.98
N ARG A 869 -5.01 15.91 -4.79
CA ARG A 869 -6.12 15.04 -4.34
C ARG A 869 -7.44 15.82 -4.32
N PRO A 870 -8.58 15.16 -4.61
CA PRO A 870 -9.87 15.80 -4.52
C PRO A 870 -10.33 15.92 -3.06
N PHE A 871 -11.19 16.91 -2.80
CA PHE A 871 -11.81 17.17 -1.49
C PHE A 871 -13.21 17.76 -1.66
N SER A 872 -13.99 17.78 -0.58
CA SER A 872 -15.36 18.31 -0.55
C SER A 872 -15.46 19.55 0.32
N TRP A 873 -16.30 20.50 -0.10
CA TRP A 873 -16.83 21.51 0.80
C TRP A 873 -17.96 20.92 1.62
N THR A 874 -17.93 21.12 2.93
CA THR A 874 -18.88 20.53 3.88
C THR A 874 -19.49 21.58 4.80
N LEU A 875 -20.59 21.20 5.46
CA LEU A 875 -21.18 21.98 6.54
C LEU A 875 -20.51 21.64 7.87
N GLY A 876 -20.38 22.65 8.72
CA GLY A 876 -19.80 22.52 10.05
C GLY A 876 -20.82 21.94 11.02
N ALA A 877 -20.39 20.92 11.75
CA ALA A 877 -21.20 20.28 12.77
C ALA A 877 -20.47 20.40 14.11
N TYR A 878 -20.97 21.24 15.01
CA TYR A 878 -20.49 21.30 16.39
C TYR A 878 -21.61 20.98 17.38
N ASN A 879 -21.70 19.70 17.77
CA ASN A 879 -22.81 19.16 18.56
C ASN A 879 -24.18 19.39 17.91
N ASP A 880 -24.22 19.44 16.57
CA ASP A 880 -25.49 19.55 15.84
C ASP A 880 -26.11 18.16 15.70
N VAL A 881 -27.30 18.02 16.28
CA VAL A 881 -28.10 16.78 16.27
C VAL A 881 -29.39 16.95 15.46
N GLY A 882 -29.57 18.05 14.72
CA GLY A 882 -30.77 18.38 13.98
C GLY A 882 -31.14 17.37 12.88
N LEU A 883 -30.16 16.61 12.39
CA LEU A 883 -30.34 15.49 11.45
C LEU A 883 -30.54 14.13 12.13
N GLY A 884 -30.56 14.07 13.45
CA GLY A 884 -30.73 12.84 14.22
C GLY A 884 -29.44 12.04 14.46
N ASP A 885 -28.29 12.68 14.30
CA ASP A 885 -26.99 12.11 14.63
C ASP A 885 -26.84 11.86 16.15
N GLN A 886 -26.14 10.79 16.52
CA GLN A 886 -25.71 10.62 17.91
C GLN A 886 -24.73 11.71 18.31
N TYR A 887 -24.71 12.02 19.61
CA TYR A 887 -23.72 12.92 20.19
C TYR A 887 -22.28 12.54 19.81
N THR A 888 -21.95 11.25 19.79
CA THR A 888 -20.64 10.72 19.38
C THR A 888 -20.21 11.17 17.97
N PHE A 889 -21.16 11.37 17.05
CA PHE A 889 -20.89 11.74 15.66
C PHE A 889 -21.38 13.15 15.29
N ALA A 890 -21.96 13.89 16.23
CA ALA A 890 -22.56 15.23 16.03
C ALA A 890 -21.52 16.35 15.85
N GLY A 891 -20.24 16.01 15.89
CA GLY A 891 -19.10 16.93 15.76
C GLY A 891 -18.30 16.79 14.46
N SER A 892 -18.84 16.18 13.40
CA SER A 892 -18.05 15.80 12.21
C SER A 892 -18.55 16.44 10.92
N ASP A 893 -17.66 17.22 10.30
CA ASP A 893 -17.90 18.05 9.12
C ASP A 893 -17.93 17.20 7.84
N THR A 894 -19.03 16.48 7.63
CA THR A 894 -19.12 15.49 6.55
C THR A 894 -20.29 15.71 5.59
N TYR A 895 -21.24 16.56 5.96
CA TYR A 895 -22.44 16.78 5.14
C TYR A 895 -22.17 17.79 4.02
N LEU A 896 -22.44 17.38 2.77
CA LEU A 896 -22.36 18.28 1.61
C LEU A 896 -23.43 19.39 1.72
N PRO A 897 -23.11 20.68 1.48
CA PRO A 897 -24.02 21.80 1.71
C PRO A 897 -25.21 21.79 0.75
N TYR A 898 -26.42 22.08 1.26
CA TYR A 898 -27.56 22.40 0.41
C TYR A 898 -27.40 23.83 -0.14
N VAL A 899 -27.33 23.99 -1.46
CA VAL A 899 -27.19 25.30 -2.09
C VAL A 899 -28.57 25.87 -2.40
N PRO A 900 -28.99 26.99 -1.79
CA PRO A 900 -30.35 27.54 -1.97
C PRO A 900 -30.58 28.11 -3.37
N THR A 901 -31.83 28.08 -3.83
CA THR A 901 -32.25 28.62 -5.14
C THR A 901 -32.49 30.13 -5.15
N GLY A 902 -32.69 30.73 -3.98
CA GLY A 902 -33.01 32.15 -3.80
C GLY A 902 -33.22 32.54 -2.34
N ALA A 903 -33.31 33.84 -2.07
CA ALA A 903 -33.64 34.38 -0.74
C ALA A 903 -35.07 34.06 -0.28
N ASP A 904 -35.91 33.51 -1.16
CA ASP A 904 -37.25 33.01 -0.87
C ASP A 904 -37.35 31.48 -0.89
N ASP A 905 -36.21 30.77 -0.94
CA ASP A 905 -36.16 29.32 -0.89
C ASP A 905 -36.78 28.80 0.42
N PRO A 906 -37.86 28.01 0.38
CA PRO A 906 -38.54 27.53 1.58
C PRO A 906 -37.72 26.53 2.39
N ALA A 907 -36.64 25.99 1.84
CA ALA A 907 -35.75 25.06 2.55
C ALA A 907 -34.89 25.75 3.61
N VAL A 908 -34.74 27.08 3.57
CA VAL A 908 -33.87 27.84 4.48
C VAL A 908 -34.67 28.83 5.31
N ASP A 909 -34.39 28.91 6.60
CA ASP A 909 -34.96 29.88 7.53
C ASP A 909 -34.06 31.11 7.67
N TRP A 910 -34.05 31.94 6.63
CA TRP A 910 -33.28 33.19 6.59
C TRP A 910 -33.58 34.18 7.70
N ALA A 911 -34.70 34.01 8.42
CA ALA A 911 -35.03 34.89 9.54
C ALA A 911 -34.19 34.58 10.79
N ASN A 912 -33.69 33.34 10.91
CA ASN A 912 -32.89 32.87 12.03
C ASN A 912 -31.42 32.58 11.64
N SER A 913 -31.10 32.44 10.35
CA SER A 913 -29.71 32.36 9.87
C SER A 913 -28.93 33.64 10.19
N SER A 914 -27.66 33.52 10.63
CA SER A 914 -26.75 34.67 10.66
C SER A 914 -26.29 35.08 9.27
N LEU A 915 -26.20 34.13 8.33
CA LEU A 915 -25.80 34.38 6.94
C LEU A 915 -27.00 34.73 6.06
N THR A 916 -26.82 35.71 5.18
CA THR A 916 -27.77 36.06 4.12
C THR A 916 -27.64 35.14 2.90
N TYR A 917 -28.68 35.12 2.05
CA TYR A 917 -28.62 34.39 0.78
C TYR A 917 -27.44 34.85 -0.10
N GLU A 918 -27.19 36.16 -0.15
CA GLU A 918 -26.08 36.72 -0.92
C GLU A 918 -24.72 36.23 -0.41
N GLU A 919 -24.53 36.14 0.92
CA GLU A 919 -23.28 35.63 1.53
C GLU A 919 -23.09 34.13 1.28
N VAL A 920 -24.15 33.33 1.46
CA VAL A 920 -24.11 31.88 1.17
C VAL A 920 -23.76 31.63 -0.30
N MET A 921 -24.35 32.40 -1.22
CA MET A 921 -24.04 32.28 -2.64
C MET A 921 -22.65 32.79 -2.99
N GLU A 922 -22.14 33.83 -2.31
CA GLU A 922 -20.75 34.27 -2.48
C GLU A 922 -19.77 33.14 -2.10
N PHE A 923 -19.99 32.47 -0.97
CA PHE A 923 -19.20 31.30 -0.59
C PHE A 923 -19.34 30.15 -1.58
N ALA A 924 -20.56 29.82 -2.01
CA ALA A 924 -20.81 28.76 -2.97
C ALA A 924 -20.19 29.04 -4.35
N GLU A 925 -20.18 30.30 -4.81
CA GLU A 925 -19.53 30.72 -6.05
C GLU A 925 -18.01 30.61 -5.93
N ALA A 926 -17.44 31.07 -4.82
CA ALA A 926 -16.00 30.99 -4.57
C ALA A 926 -15.49 29.55 -4.43
N ALA A 927 -16.27 28.69 -3.77
CA ALA A 927 -16.04 27.25 -3.66
C ALA A 927 -16.26 26.49 -4.98
N GLY A 928 -16.90 27.11 -5.97
CA GLY A 928 -17.21 26.50 -7.27
C GLY A 928 -18.40 25.53 -7.26
N ILE A 929 -19.24 25.57 -6.21
CA ILE A 929 -20.37 24.66 -6.02
C ILE A 929 -21.74 25.30 -6.28
N ALA A 930 -21.80 26.61 -6.60
CA ALA A 930 -23.05 27.33 -6.87
C ALA A 930 -23.92 26.70 -7.99
N GLY A 931 -23.32 25.88 -8.87
CA GLY A 931 -24.06 25.12 -9.89
C GLY A 931 -25.03 24.08 -9.34
N ALA A 932 -24.92 23.73 -8.05
CA ALA A 932 -25.79 22.78 -7.34
C ALA A 932 -27.05 23.43 -6.74
N ALA A 933 -27.36 24.68 -7.06
CA ALA A 933 -28.53 25.39 -6.51
C ALA A 933 -29.84 24.58 -6.64
N GLY A 934 -30.54 24.42 -5.52
CA GLY A 934 -31.71 23.54 -5.36
C GLY A 934 -31.38 22.10 -4.99
N GLY A 935 -30.13 21.82 -4.64
CA GLY A 935 -29.65 20.50 -4.24
C GLY A 935 -28.28 20.57 -3.58
N TYR A 936 -27.50 19.51 -3.78
CA TYR A 936 -26.17 19.30 -3.16
C TYR A 936 -25.11 19.16 -4.26
N PRO A 937 -23.87 19.62 -4.03
CA PRO A 937 -22.76 19.27 -4.90
C PRO A 937 -22.49 17.76 -4.85
N ASP A 938 -21.79 17.21 -5.85
CA ASP A 938 -21.23 15.86 -5.73
C ASP A 938 -20.06 15.87 -4.71
N LYS A 939 -19.72 14.72 -4.13
CA LYS A 939 -18.53 14.63 -3.26
C LYS A 939 -17.24 14.69 -4.08
N TYR A 940 -16.20 15.24 -3.48
CA TYR A 940 -14.83 15.28 -3.99
C TYR A 940 -14.72 15.95 -5.36
N THR A 941 -15.44 17.07 -5.55
CA THR A 941 -15.46 17.84 -6.81
C THR A 941 -14.38 18.91 -6.91
N SER A 942 -13.85 19.37 -5.78
CA SER A 942 -12.76 20.35 -5.72
C SER A 942 -11.42 19.63 -5.58
N THR A 943 -10.31 20.29 -5.94
CA THR A 943 -8.98 19.67 -5.92
C THR A 943 -7.99 20.53 -5.14
N GLN A 944 -7.15 19.87 -4.36
CA GLN A 944 -5.96 20.47 -3.73
C GLN A 944 -5.00 21.02 -4.81
N PRO A 945 -4.00 21.84 -4.43
CA PRO A 945 -3.00 22.38 -5.35
C PRO A 945 -2.29 21.30 -6.18
N TRP A 946 -1.85 21.69 -7.37
CA TRP A 946 -1.03 20.81 -8.20
C TRP A 946 0.36 20.62 -7.60
N VAL A 947 0.85 19.39 -7.62
CA VAL A 947 2.20 19.03 -7.16
C VAL A 947 3.13 18.91 -8.37
N THR A 948 4.37 19.38 -8.24
CA THR A 948 5.40 19.25 -9.27
C THR A 948 6.74 19.01 -8.62
N THR A 949 7.28 17.80 -8.76
CA THR A 949 8.54 17.38 -8.17
C THR A 949 9.55 17.03 -9.26
N MET A 950 10.83 17.15 -8.92
CA MET A 950 11.93 16.79 -9.79
C MET A 950 13.09 16.30 -8.95
N ASP A 951 13.53 15.07 -9.18
CA ASP A 951 14.59 14.44 -8.40
C ASP A 951 15.75 14.08 -9.32
N LEU A 952 16.98 14.14 -8.80
CA LEU A 952 18.19 13.98 -9.59
C LEU A 952 19.17 13.01 -8.93
N SER A 953 19.59 11.99 -9.67
CA SER A 953 20.70 11.12 -9.29
C SER A 953 21.89 11.38 -10.21
N ILE A 954 23.08 11.52 -9.61
CA ILE A 954 24.36 11.60 -10.31
C ILE A 954 25.28 10.56 -9.71
N SER A 955 25.94 9.77 -10.55
CA SER A 955 26.98 8.86 -10.08
C SER A 955 28.16 8.74 -11.02
N GLN A 956 29.32 8.46 -10.44
CA GLN A 956 30.59 8.29 -11.14
C GLN A 956 31.29 7.04 -10.61
N GLU A 957 31.52 6.07 -11.49
CA GLU A 957 32.44 4.97 -11.20
C GLU A 957 33.90 5.44 -11.22
N ILE A 958 34.76 4.79 -10.45
CA ILE A 958 36.21 5.01 -10.39
C ILE A 958 36.93 3.67 -10.22
N PRO A 959 38.23 3.58 -10.54
CA PRO A 959 39.02 2.37 -10.29
C PRO A 959 38.92 1.92 -8.83
N GLY A 960 38.67 0.62 -8.62
CA GLY A 960 38.79 0.00 -7.32
C GLY A 960 40.25 -0.21 -6.90
N PHE A 961 40.45 -0.79 -5.71
CA PHE A 961 41.79 -1.10 -5.21
C PHE A 961 42.42 -2.36 -5.83
N ILE A 962 41.60 -3.16 -6.53
CA ILE A 962 41.95 -4.43 -7.16
C ILE A 962 41.43 -4.40 -8.60
N ASP A 963 42.18 -4.99 -9.53
CA ASP A 963 41.77 -5.11 -10.93
C ASP A 963 40.39 -5.79 -11.05
N GLY A 964 39.47 -5.17 -11.78
CA GLY A 964 38.08 -5.63 -11.95
C GLY A 964 37.10 -5.01 -10.95
N HIS A 965 37.57 -4.49 -9.82
CA HIS A 965 36.74 -3.83 -8.82
C HIS A 965 36.52 -2.35 -9.17
N LYS A 966 35.45 -1.76 -8.66
CA LYS A 966 35.10 -0.36 -8.88
C LYS A 966 34.73 0.32 -7.57
N GLY A 967 35.09 1.59 -7.43
CA GLY A 967 34.40 2.52 -6.54
C GLY A 967 33.29 3.25 -7.30
N LYS A 968 32.27 3.71 -6.60
CA LYS A 968 31.21 4.57 -7.12
C LYS A 968 30.98 5.69 -6.11
N PHE A 969 31.11 6.93 -6.54
CA PHE A 969 30.59 8.08 -5.81
C PHE A 969 29.22 8.42 -6.39
N TYR A 970 28.25 8.74 -5.55
CA TYR A 970 26.93 9.15 -6.00
C TYR A 970 26.31 10.22 -5.11
N LEU A 971 25.39 10.95 -5.71
CA LEU A 971 24.66 12.05 -5.13
C LEU A 971 23.21 11.93 -5.60
N ASN A 972 22.28 11.84 -4.66
CA ASN A 972 20.84 11.87 -4.90
C ASN A 972 20.31 13.18 -4.34
N ILE A 973 19.62 13.96 -5.17
CA ILE A 973 18.96 15.20 -4.79
C ILE A 973 17.46 14.95 -4.85
N ASP A 974 16.83 14.98 -3.69
CA ASP A 974 15.39 15.04 -3.55
C ASP A 974 14.92 16.48 -3.77
N ASN A 975 13.82 16.65 -4.50
CA ASN A 975 13.27 17.95 -4.87
C ASN A 975 14.32 18.93 -5.46
N PHE A 976 15.09 18.46 -6.44
CA PHE A 976 16.01 19.26 -7.25
C PHE A 976 15.36 20.51 -7.86
N ALA A 977 14.05 20.50 -8.13
CA ALA A 977 13.33 21.71 -8.56
C ALA A 977 13.44 22.84 -7.51
N ASN A 978 13.25 22.52 -6.23
CA ASN A 978 13.38 23.48 -5.13
C ASN A 978 14.82 23.97 -4.95
N LEU A 979 15.82 23.09 -5.14
CA LEU A 979 17.23 23.49 -5.12
C LEU A 979 17.56 24.57 -6.17
N LEU A 980 16.89 24.53 -7.33
CA LEU A 980 17.05 25.54 -8.38
C LEU A 980 16.30 26.84 -8.09
N ASN A 981 15.16 26.76 -7.41
CA ASN A 981 14.30 27.88 -7.04
C ASN A 981 13.41 27.50 -5.86
N ASP A 982 13.50 28.22 -4.74
CA ASP A 982 12.80 27.94 -3.48
C ASP A 982 11.27 28.09 -3.57
N GLU A 983 10.75 28.69 -4.65
CA GLU A 983 9.32 28.74 -4.97
C GLU A 983 8.82 27.51 -5.77
N TRP A 984 9.71 26.65 -6.26
CA TRP A 984 9.36 25.43 -6.99
C TRP A 984 9.34 24.22 -6.06
N GLY A 985 8.60 23.17 -6.45
CA GLY A 985 8.58 21.93 -5.68
C GLY A 985 7.90 22.02 -4.32
N GLN A 986 7.03 23.01 -4.09
CA GLN A 986 6.29 23.15 -2.84
C GLN A 986 5.02 22.30 -2.87
N THR A 987 4.84 21.49 -1.83
CA THR A 987 3.64 20.68 -1.59
C THR A 987 2.73 21.39 -0.58
N TYR A 988 1.46 21.48 -0.94
CA TYR A 988 0.38 22.02 -0.10
C TYR A 988 -0.79 21.06 -0.21
N ASP A 989 -1.36 20.68 0.92
CA ASP A 989 -2.42 19.70 1.01
C ASP A 989 -3.51 20.13 2.02
N LEU A 990 -4.52 19.28 2.13
CA LEU A 990 -5.50 19.36 3.20
C LEU A 990 -5.27 18.19 4.15
N SER A 991 -5.28 18.48 5.45
CA SER A 991 -5.15 17.49 6.52
C SER A 991 -6.28 16.45 6.46
N TYR A 992 -7.44 16.85 5.95
CA TYR A 992 -8.61 16.00 5.77
C TYR A 992 -9.25 16.24 4.39
N PRO A 993 -9.98 15.25 3.83
CA PRO A 993 -10.67 15.41 2.53
C PRO A 993 -11.93 16.28 2.59
N GLN A 994 -12.15 16.98 3.69
CA GLN A 994 -13.25 17.91 3.92
C GLN A 994 -12.69 19.30 4.21
N ASN A 995 -13.36 20.34 3.69
CA ASN A 995 -13.12 21.70 4.09
C ASN A 995 -14.44 22.41 4.41
N LEU A 996 -14.47 23.11 5.54
CA LEU A 996 -15.65 23.72 6.09
C LEU A 996 -16.05 24.98 5.30
N LEU A 997 -17.30 25.02 4.84
CA LEU A 997 -17.86 26.19 4.14
C LEU A 997 -18.61 27.14 5.08
N TYR A 998 -19.55 26.62 5.86
CA TYR A 998 -20.31 27.34 6.88
C TYR A 998 -21.00 26.36 7.84
N ASP A 999 -21.39 26.84 9.01
CA ASP A 999 -22.11 26.04 10.01
C ASP A 999 -23.61 25.96 9.66
N TYR A 1000 -24.28 24.94 10.20
CA TYR A 1000 -25.72 24.78 10.04
C TYR A 1000 -26.41 24.32 11.32
N ASP A 1001 -27.73 24.48 11.33
CA ASP A 1001 -28.68 23.81 12.23
C ASP A 1001 -29.96 23.48 11.44
N ILE A 1002 -30.79 22.58 11.96
CA ILE A 1002 -32.08 22.18 11.39
C ILE A 1002 -33.21 22.54 12.37
N ASN A 1003 -34.06 23.48 11.96
CA ASN A 1003 -35.18 23.90 12.81
C ASN A 1003 -36.31 22.84 12.88
N GLU A 1004 -37.30 23.04 13.74
CA GLU A 1004 -38.44 22.11 13.93
C GLU A 1004 -39.26 21.83 12.66
N ASN A 1005 -39.20 22.71 11.65
CA ASN A 1005 -39.87 22.53 10.36
C ASN A 1005 -38.97 21.79 9.32
N GLY A 1006 -37.77 21.38 9.71
CA GLY A 1006 -36.78 20.75 8.84
C GLY A 1006 -36.02 21.75 7.96
N GLN A 1007 -36.11 23.05 8.21
CA GLN A 1007 -35.42 24.07 7.40
C GLN A 1007 -34.00 24.28 7.91
N TYR A 1008 -33.08 24.57 6.99
CA TYR A 1008 -31.71 24.94 7.30
C TYR A 1008 -31.64 26.32 7.95
N VAL A 1009 -30.84 26.45 8.99
CA VAL A 1009 -30.37 27.72 9.55
C VAL A 1009 -28.88 27.77 9.29
N TYR A 1010 -28.38 28.84 8.68
CA TYR A 1010 -26.97 28.96 8.28
C TYR A 1010 -26.25 30.03 9.08
N ASP A 1011 -25.11 29.65 9.65
CA ASP A 1011 -24.30 30.51 10.49
C ASP A 1011 -22.86 30.60 9.97
N GLU A 1012 -22.15 31.67 10.34
CA GLU A 1012 -20.72 31.78 10.07
C GLU A 1012 -19.97 30.61 10.72
N ALA A 1013 -19.08 29.96 9.96
CA ALA A 1013 -18.22 28.91 10.48
C ALA A 1013 -17.44 29.39 11.73
N TYR A 1014 -17.32 28.53 12.74
CA TYR A 1014 -16.48 28.81 13.90
C TYR A 1014 -15.02 29.09 13.46
N GLY A 1015 -14.49 30.26 13.82
CA GLY A 1015 -13.16 30.72 13.36
C GLY A 1015 -13.14 31.39 11.98
N GLY A 1016 -14.27 31.42 11.28
CA GLY A 1016 -14.47 32.03 9.96
C GLY A 1016 -14.28 31.03 8.80
N THR A 1017 -14.93 31.30 7.67
CA THR A 1017 -14.82 30.46 6.47
C THR A 1017 -13.43 30.58 5.81
N ASN A 1018 -12.73 29.46 5.64
CA ASN A 1018 -11.47 29.39 4.90
C ASN A 1018 -11.68 28.76 3.52
N LEU A 1019 -11.73 29.60 2.47
CA LEU A 1019 -11.91 29.16 1.09
C LEU A 1019 -10.61 28.69 0.40
N SER A 1020 -9.53 28.49 1.16
CA SER A 1020 -8.30 27.87 0.65
C SER A 1020 -8.55 26.41 0.28
N ASN A 1021 -7.89 25.89 -0.75
CA ASN A 1021 -7.92 24.47 -1.08
C ASN A 1021 -6.76 23.68 -0.45
N PHE A 1022 -6.14 24.24 0.59
CA PHE A 1022 -5.08 23.67 1.40
C PHE A 1022 -5.11 24.31 2.80
N ASP A 1023 -4.73 23.54 3.82
CA ASP A 1023 -4.59 23.98 5.22
C ASP A 1023 -3.25 23.55 5.84
N SER A 1024 -2.46 22.77 5.10
CA SER A 1024 -1.17 22.25 5.52
C SER A 1024 -0.10 22.50 4.43
N PHE A 1025 1.15 22.55 4.90
CA PHE A 1025 2.36 22.75 4.11
C PHE A 1025 3.37 21.70 4.56
N ASP A 1026 3.67 20.73 3.68
CA ASP A 1026 4.65 19.71 3.97
C ASP A 1026 6.05 20.30 3.83
N SER A 1027 6.72 20.56 4.95
CA SER A 1027 8.06 21.14 4.94
C SER A 1027 9.12 20.21 4.37
N ILE A 1028 9.00 18.89 4.59
CA ILE A 1028 10.01 17.91 4.15
C ILE A 1028 9.94 17.76 2.63
N GLU A 1029 8.74 17.61 2.06
CA GLU A 1029 8.56 17.54 0.61
C GLU A 1029 8.84 18.88 -0.08
N SER A 1030 8.66 20.00 0.61
CA SER A 1030 8.80 21.35 0.04
C SER A 1030 10.21 21.95 0.10
N THR A 1031 11.21 21.16 0.48
CA THR A 1031 12.62 21.56 0.46
C THR A 1031 13.47 20.54 -0.28
N TRP A 1032 14.65 20.95 -0.72
CA TRP A 1032 15.62 20.03 -1.30
C TRP A 1032 16.45 19.35 -0.22
N ARG A 1033 16.81 18.08 -0.47
CA ARG A 1033 17.75 17.32 0.36
C ARG A 1033 18.80 16.66 -0.53
N ILE A 1034 20.05 16.63 -0.08
CA ILE A 1034 21.16 16.02 -0.81
C ILE A 1034 21.72 14.86 0.00
N LYS A 1035 21.56 13.65 -0.54
CA LYS A 1035 22.17 12.43 -0.05
C LYS A 1035 23.45 12.14 -0.81
N VAL A 1036 24.54 11.88 -0.10
CA VAL A 1036 25.85 11.58 -0.68
C VAL A 1036 26.28 10.20 -0.24
N GLY A 1037 26.81 9.42 -1.16
CA GLY A 1037 27.29 8.08 -0.82
C GLY A 1037 28.50 7.63 -1.63
N VAL A 1038 29.19 6.65 -1.04
CA VAL A 1038 30.28 5.91 -1.66
C VAL A 1038 29.93 4.44 -1.62
N LYS A 1039 30.11 3.75 -2.75
CA LYS A 1039 29.88 2.32 -2.89
C LYS A 1039 31.12 1.66 -3.49
N TYR A 1040 31.54 0.55 -2.93
CA TYR A 1040 32.57 -0.33 -3.48
C TYR A 1040 31.88 -1.54 -4.11
N ILE A 1041 32.32 -1.94 -5.29
CA ILE A 1041 31.77 -3.03 -6.09
C ILE A 1041 32.92 -3.97 -6.43
N PHE A 1042 32.76 -5.26 -6.15
CA PHE A 1042 33.77 -6.28 -6.41
C PHE A 1042 33.19 -7.55 -7.00
#